data_AF-A0A7C9HYH6-F1
#
_entry.id   AF-A0A7C9HYH6-F1
#
_cell.length_a   1.000
_cell.length_b   1.000
_cell.length_c   1.000
_cell.angle_alpha   90.00
_cell.angle_beta   90.00
_cell.angle_gamma   90.00
#
_symmetry.space_group_name_H-M   'P 1'
#
loop_
_entity.id
_entity.type
_entity.pdbx_description
1 polymer ?
#
loop_
_entity_poly.entity_id
_entity_poly.type
_entity_poly.pdbx_seq_one_letter_code
_entity_poly.pdbx_strand_id
1 'polypeptide(L)'
;MKRLATLLTVALAATAAAQNALPANTARVHYQRTDGAYADWGLHVWEDTAAQVTWDKPLAQTGRDDWGAYYDIPLKPGAQKVGFLVHKGDTKDPGADLWFDLSRGRELFLKSGGSNVAYAKGEALTVDATKAPVAQAAPATTPAPAAPAATGSTPIPQNVLRVRYVRPDGKYDGWGLHVWEDTTAAVEWTKPLAQTGVDAGGAYWDVPLKAGAAKVGFIVHKGDDKDPGADLFADLSKGREVTVTSGKADFAYGAPAALSDPPVRAGFARINYFRPDGKYDGWGLHVWEDTTASVEWTKPLTQTGTNSFGAYWDVPMKTDWKKLNFIVHKGDEKDPGPDMTLSSEQGNQAWVVSGKTEVYTTRPDTSVRQVGDLMKQQAVMLSRDLVAVKPELVQPGAFLTLHAAKDASLKLTAAGVDGGDSLTLEAVEGGLTAALKAKVPYLANYALLRVRPEDRARLPEALRGQLALSSVLPDGTVLDATGVQTAWALDDLFTAAGPLGVTWQGNVPTVRLWAPTAQDVKLRLSAIGASTETTVPMTRDAQGVWTAKGAAGWKGGSYRFEVKVFAPSTGKVETNLVTDPYSVALTRNSARSVLLDLNDAALKPQGWDALKKPALRSAADLSFYELHLRDFSAADATVPAAQRGTYLAFTQAASSGMTHLKALADAGLKAVHLLPTFDIATINEDKGQWKTPGDLSRFAPNSDEQQKAVAAVRDADPYNWGYDPYHYMVPEGSYAVNPDQRTLEYRRMVAALNGAGLRVVQDVVFNHTAASGQAERSVLDKIVPGYYHRLNVNGGVENSTCCANTATEHTMMRKLMVDTLVLMARAYKVDGFRFDLMGHHLVSDLQAARAALDALTVQKDGVDGKAIYLYGEGWDFGEVAAGARGKNATQLNLFGQGVGTFNDRLRDAVRGGNPFGGLQEQGFATGAFVLPNGLPGGADKAKALALADLVRLGLTGNLRDYRLTNASGQTVTGAGLKYGDAPAGYAASPREAITYVSAHDNQTLYDAVLLKAPANATPAQRTRMQNLANSVVLLGQGLPFSYAGDEILRSKSFDTDSYNSGDWFNTLDFTRASNGFGKGLPSAEKNAANWDLYRPLLGNTALKPGAAEIGRAFDHYREMLRVRYSSTLFRMDTAAQVGQGLTFLNVGPNQTPGVIAMKLSGAVNATNPYRTVVVVFNASDQSVTLQDAALSGLNLSLHPVLAASTDATVKTSKASGNSVTVPALTTAVFVGK
;
A
#
# COMPACT_ATOMS: atom_id res chain seq x y z
N MET A 1 -45.86 -19.45 37.70
CA MET A 1 -45.45 -18.70 38.90
C MET A 1 -44.87 -17.38 38.41
N LYS A 2 -45.58 -16.27 38.17
CA LYS A 2 -46.47 -15.45 39.01
C LYS A 2 -46.02 -15.33 40.46
N ARG A 3 -45.59 -14.09 40.78
CA ARG A 3 -45.48 -13.42 42.10
C ARG A 3 -44.27 -13.78 42.96
N LEU A 4 -43.25 -12.93 42.95
CA LEU A 4 -43.07 -11.89 43.97
C LEU A 4 -41.87 -11.00 43.54
N ALA A 5 -42.17 -9.90 42.87
CA ALA A 5 -41.35 -8.70 42.95
C ALA A 5 -41.83 -7.90 44.17
N THR A 6 -40.90 -7.18 44.80
CA THR A 6 -41.10 -6.16 45.84
C THR A 6 -41.18 -6.68 47.28
N LEU A 7 -40.03 -6.88 47.92
CA LEU A 7 -39.73 -6.58 49.35
C LEU A 7 -38.40 -7.27 49.76
N LEU A 8 -37.26 -6.59 49.53
CA LEU A 8 -36.18 -6.38 50.51
C LEU A 8 -34.94 -5.70 49.86
N THR A 9 -35.19 -4.59 49.16
CA THR A 9 -34.17 -3.60 48.79
C THR A 9 -33.83 -2.67 49.97
N VAL A 10 -33.89 -3.19 51.21
CA VAL A 10 -33.60 -2.48 52.47
C VAL A 10 -33.04 -3.48 53.49
N ALA A 11 -31.90 -4.12 53.19
CA ALA A 11 -31.16 -4.94 54.17
C ALA A 11 -29.68 -5.21 53.83
N LEU A 12 -29.11 -4.64 52.75
CA LEU A 12 -27.67 -4.70 52.46
C LEU A 12 -27.03 -3.33 52.14
N ALA A 13 -27.71 -2.25 52.54
CA ALA A 13 -27.16 -0.88 52.53
C ALA A 13 -26.96 -0.32 53.96
N ALA A 14 -27.04 -1.17 54.99
CA ALA A 14 -26.96 -0.76 56.40
C ALA A 14 -25.88 -1.49 57.22
N THR A 15 -24.93 -2.20 56.58
CA THR A 15 -23.78 -2.82 57.25
C THR A 15 -22.42 -2.52 56.61
N ALA A 16 -22.35 -1.62 55.62
CA ALA A 16 -21.09 -1.07 55.09
C ALA A 16 -20.95 0.46 55.31
N ALA A 17 -22.02 1.17 55.67
CA ALA A 17 -22.02 2.63 55.85
C ALA A 17 -21.71 3.09 57.30
N ALA A 18 -21.46 2.17 58.23
CA ALA A 18 -21.20 2.51 59.64
C ALA A 18 -19.73 2.42 60.06
N GLN A 19 -18.79 2.07 59.16
CA GLN A 19 -17.38 1.84 59.52
C GLN A 19 -16.36 2.88 58.99
N ASN A 20 -16.75 3.86 58.16
CA ASN A 20 -15.80 4.81 57.58
C ASN A 20 -15.89 6.26 58.10
N ALA A 21 -16.88 6.63 58.92
CA ALA A 21 -16.95 7.98 59.47
C ALA A 21 -15.85 8.20 60.53
N LEU A 22 -15.07 9.27 60.38
CA LEU A 22 -14.04 9.65 61.35
C LEU A 22 -14.68 9.96 62.71
N PRO A 23 -14.34 9.24 63.81
CA PRO A 23 -14.94 9.49 65.12
C PRO A 23 -14.79 10.93 65.62
N ALA A 24 -15.66 11.35 66.54
CA ALA A 24 -15.51 12.63 67.21
C ALA A 24 -14.18 12.68 67.99
N ASN A 25 -13.47 13.81 67.92
CA ASN A 25 -12.16 14.02 68.56
C ASN A 25 -11.03 13.07 68.11
N THR A 26 -11.06 12.55 66.88
CA THR A 26 -9.94 11.85 66.24
C THR A 26 -9.39 12.54 64.98
N ALA A 27 -8.13 12.31 64.64
CA ALA A 27 -7.58 12.58 63.31
C ALA A 27 -7.19 11.26 62.63
N ARG A 28 -7.18 11.19 61.30
CA ARG A 28 -6.82 9.97 60.57
C ARG A 28 -5.65 10.19 59.62
N VAL A 29 -4.65 9.33 59.72
CA VAL A 29 -3.53 9.26 58.76
C VAL A 29 -3.73 8.04 57.87
N HIS A 30 -3.85 8.29 56.57
CA HIS A 30 -3.95 7.29 55.51
C HIS A 30 -2.57 7.07 54.90
N TYR A 31 -2.05 5.85 54.98
CA TYR A 31 -0.69 5.48 54.59
C TYR A 31 -0.71 4.43 53.49
N GLN A 32 -0.17 4.78 52.32
CA GLN A 32 -0.11 3.91 51.15
C GLN A 32 1.31 3.35 50.95
N ARG A 33 1.46 2.03 50.84
CA ARG A 33 2.71 1.38 50.47
C ARG A 33 2.60 0.84 49.05
N THR A 34 3.67 0.99 48.26
CA THR A 34 3.75 0.48 46.87
C THR A 34 3.76 -1.05 46.79
N ASP A 35 4.18 -1.74 47.87
CA ASP A 35 4.22 -3.20 47.97
C ASP A 35 2.96 -3.82 48.61
N GLY A 36 2.02 -3.00 49.12
CA GLY A 36 0.80 -3.46 49.80
C GLY A 36 1.01 -4.17 51.15
N ALA A 37 2.23 -4.17 51.71
CA ALA A 37 2.61 -4.94 52.88
C ALA A 37 2.63 -4.09 54.16
N TYR A 38 1.52 -4.05 54.90
CA TYR A 38 1.36 -3.21 56.10
C TYR A 38 1.56 -3.93 57.44
N ALA A 39 1.85 -5.23 57.43
CA ALA A 39 2.03 -6.00 58.66
C ALA A 39 3.22 -5.46 59.49
N ASP A 40 3.00 -5.29 60.80
CA ASP A 40 3.94 -4.77 61.80
C ASP A 40 4.34 -3.28 61.65
N TRP A 41 3.71 -2.54 60.73
CA TRP A 41 3.83 -1.09 60.68
C TRP A 41 2.85 -0.44 61.66
N GLY A 42 3.34 0.50 62.46
CA GLY A 42 2.55 1.26 63.42
C GLY A 42 2.82 2.76 63.31
N LEU A 43 1.92 3.54 63.90
CA LEU A 43 2.01 5.00 63.95
C LEU A 43 2.44 5.47 65.35
N HIS A 44 3.63 6.06 65.44
CA HIS A 44 4.06 6.78 66.63
C HIS A 44 3.53 8.22 66.56
N VAL A 45 3.01 8.74 67.67
CA VAL A 45 2.35 10.07 67.73
C VAL A 45 2.70 10.82 69.01
N TRP A 46 2.79 12.15 68.93
CA TRP A 46 3.07 13.04 70.08
C TRP A 46 2.38 14.41 69.93
N GLU A 47 2.57 15.31 70.91
CA GLU A 47 1.89 16.62 71.07
C GLU A 47 0.39 16.54 71.42
N ASP A 48 -0.51 17.02 70.54
CA ASP A 48 -1.93 17.22 70.85
C ASP A 48 -2.78 15.94 70.71
N THR A 49 -2.16 14.78 70.95
CA THR A 49 -2.80 13.47 70.97
C THR A 49 -3.07 13.00 72.40
N ALA A 50 -4.21 12.34 72.60
CA ALA A 50 -4.53 11.64 73.85
C ALA A 50 -3.99 10.19 73.85
N ALA A 51 -3.44 9.71 72.73
CA ALA A 51 -2.82 8.40 72.63
C ALA A 51 -1.57 8.31 73.51
N GLN A 52 -1.45 7.20 74.25
CA GLN A 52 -0.24 6.87 75.01
C GLN A 52 0.51 5.79 74.24
N VAL A 53 1.54 6.18 73.48
CA VAL A 53 2.40 5.26 72.73
C VAL A 53 3.80 5.22 73.32
N THR A 54 4.46 4.07 73.15
CA THR A 54 5.90 3.89 73.40
C THR A 54 6.54 3.40 72.11
N TRP A 55 7.86 3.50 71.96
CA TRP A 55 8.52 3.11 70.70
C TRP A 55 8.26 1.63 70.35
N ASP A 56 8.22 0.74 71.33
CA ASP A 56 7.90 -0.69 71.15
C ASP A 56 6.39 -0.99 71.00
N LYS A 57 5.53 0.01 71.24
CA LYS A 57 4.06 -0.10 71.13
C LYS A 57 3.44 1.15 70.46
N PRO A 58 3.63 1.33 69.14
CA PRO A 58 2.94 2.37 68.38
C PRO A 58 1.43 2.09 68.25
N LEU A 59 0.68 3.07 67.76
CA LEU A 59 -0.73 2.85 67.39
C LEU A 59 -0.79 1.78 66.29
N ALA A 60 -1.58 0.74 66.56
CA ALA A 60 -1.87 -0.29 65.58
C ALA A 60 -2.78 0.26 64.47
N GLN A 61 -2.68 -0.34 63.29
CA GLN A 61 -3.55 -0.06 62.16
C GLN A 61 -5.02 -0.13 62.59
N THR A 62 -5.79 0.93 62.33
CA THR A 62 -7.22 0.97 62.66
C THR A 62 -8.05 0.25 61.60
N GLY A 63 -7.68 0.38 60.33
CA GLY A 63 -8.35 -0.31 59.22
C GLY A 63 -7.63 -0.09 57.88
N ARG A 64 -8.30 -0.45 56.79
CA ARG A 64 -7.83 -0.22 55.41
C ARG A 64 -8.96 0.34 54.56
N ASP A 65 -8.62 1.25 53.67
CA ASP A 65 -9.48 1.74 52.62
C ASP A 65 -8.79 1.61 51.24
N ASP A 66 -9.37 2.21 50.21
CA ASP A 66 -8.87 2.22 48.84
C ASP A 66 -7.65 3.14 48.61
N TRP A 67 -7.21 3.91 49.62
CA TRP A 67 -5.89 4.58 49.61
C TRP A 67 -4.81 3.68 50.21
N GLY A 68 -5.09 3.02 51.35
CA GLY A 68 -4.14 2.14 52.02
C GLY A 68 -4.54 1.79 53.46
N ALA A 69 -3.55 1.57 54.32
CA ALA A 69 -3.78 1.37 55.75
C ALA A 69 -4.03 2.73 56.43
N TYR A 70 -4.98 2.82 57.36
CA TYR A 70 -5.24 4.05 58.10
C TYR A 70 -5.15 3.86 59.62
N TYR A 71 -4.79 4.94 60.30
CA TYR A 71 -4.61 5.03 61.75
C TYR A 71 -5.43 6.18 62.32
N ASP A 72 -6.30 5.89 63.28
CA ASP A 72 -7.08 6.88 64.01
C ASP A 72 -6.34 7.32 65.27
N ILE A 73 -6.09 8.63 65.36
CA ILE A 73 -5.36 9.29 66.43
C ILE A 73 -6.37 10.00 67.33
N PRO A 74 -6.58 9.58 68.59
CA PRO A 74 -7.41 10.31 69.54
C PRO A 74 -6.74 11.64 69.91
N LEU A 75 -7.47 12.75 69.86
CA LEU A 75 -6.97 14.11 70.07
C LEU A 75 -7.28 14.63 71.47
N LYS A 76 -6.43 15.52 72.00
CA LYS A 76 -6.74 16.32 73.19
C LYS A 76 -7.78 17.41 72.85
N PRO A 77 -8.59 17.90 73.81
CA PRO A 77 -9.45 19.06 73.59
C PRO A 77 -8.64 20.28 73.12
N GLY A 78 -9.04 20.90 72.01
CA GLY A 78 -8.36 22.07 71.45
C GLY A 78 -7.09 21.78 70.63
N ALA A 79 -6.87 20.52 70.23
CA ALA A 79 -5.71 20.11 69.44
C ALA A 79 -5.53 20.94 68.15
N GLN A 80 -4.31 21.43 67.92
CA GLN A 80 -3.94 22.21 66.74
C GLN A 80 -2.98 21.45 65.83
N LYS A 81 -2.13 20.58 66.40
CA LYS A 81 -1.18 19.78 65.61
C LYS A 81 -0.83 18.45 66.26
N VAL A 82 -0.54 17.46 65.43
CA VAL A 82 -0.01 16.17 65.89
C VAL A 82 1.31 15.90 65.19
N GLY A 83 2.36 15.61 65.96
CA GLY A 83 3.56 15.02 65.40
C GLY A 83 3.36 13.52 65.22
N PHE A 84 3.78 12.96 64.08
CA PHE A 84 3.64 11.53 63.82
C PHE A 84 4.80 10.94 63.01
N LEU A 85 4.99 9.63 63.12
CA LEU A 85 5.98 8.86 62.38
C LEU A 85 5.48 7.43 62.15
N VAL A 86 5.57 6.94 60.92
CA VAL A 86 5.24 5.54 60.59
C VAL A 86 6.50 4.70 60.71
N HIS A 87 6.46 3.61 61.47
CA HIS A 87 7.63 2.75 61.67
C HIS A 87 7.29 1.27 61.88
N LYS A 88 8.24 0.39 61.58
CA LYS A 88 8.24 -1.05 61.83
C LYS A 88 9.54 -1.41 62.54
N GLY A 89 9.46 -1.73 63.84
CA GLY A 89 10.65 -1.78 64.70
C GLY A 89 11.42 -0.46 64.63
N ASP A 90 12.73 -0.51 64.36
CA ASP A 90 13.57 0.68 64.19
C ASP A 90 13.57 1.25 62.76
N THR A 91 12.83 0.63 61.83
CA THR A 91 12.71 1.13 60.44
C THR A 91 11.64 2.21 60.36
N LYS A 92 12.04 3.43 60.02
CA LYS A 92 11.18 4.61 59.86
C LYS A 92 10.78 4.83 58.39
N ASP A 93 9.58 5.36 58.14
CA ASP A 93 9.11 5.72 56.80
C ASP A 93 8.30 7.04 56.85
N PRO A 94 8.72 8.12 56.14
CA PRO A 94 9.84 8.21 55.18
C PRO A 94 11.24 8.37 55.81
N GLY A 95 11.35 8.40 57.14
CA GLY A 95 12.61 8.55 57.86
C GLY A 95 12.72 9.82 58.69
N ALA A 96 12.02 10.88 58.28
CA ALA A 96 11.89 12.14 59.03
C ALA A 96 10.62 12.15 59.89
N ASP A 97 10.64 12.90 60.99
CA ASP A 97 9.46 13.17 61.81
C ASP A 97 8.49 14.07 61.04
N LEU A 98 7.21 13.69 61.00
CA LEU A 98 6.18 14.38 60.23
C LEU A 98 5.18 15.12 61.12
N TRP A 99 4.48 16.08 60.54
CA TRP A 99 3.52 16.92 61.23
C TRP A 99 2.16 16.96 60.52
N PHE A 100 1.10 16.82 61.31
CA PHE A 100 -0.29 16.94 60.92
C PHE A 100 -0.84 18.27 61.44
N ASP A 101 -1.11 19.21 60.52
CA ASP A 101 -1.76 20.50 60.78
C ASP A 101 -3.28 20.34 60.82
N LEU A 102 -3.86 20.29 62.02
CA LEU A 102 -5.30 20.05 62.18
C LEU A 102 -6.16 21.25 61.74
N SER A 103 -5.57 22.41 61.44
CA SER A 103 -6.29 23.56 60.86
C SER A 103 -6.68 23.33 59.39
N ARG A 104 -5.98 22.44 58.69
CA ARG A 104 -6.20 22.13 57.27
C ARG A 104 -7.18 20.98 57.03
N GLY A 105 -7.45 20.17 58.06
CA GLY A 105 -8.34 19.03 57.98
C GLY A 105 -8.07 18.03 59.09
N ARG A 106 -8.96 17.03 59.23
CA ARG A 106 -8.82 15.93 60.20
C ARG A 106 -8.43 14.61 59.56
N GLU A 107 -8.19 14.60 58.24
CA GLU A 107 -7.64 13.47 57.49
C GLU A 107 -6.38 13.91 56.74
N LEU A 108 -5.40 13.02 56.63
CA LEU A 108 -4.11 13.27 55.97
C LEU A 108 -3.69 12.04 55.19
N PHE A 109 -3.23 12.22 53.95
CA PHE A 109 -2.85 11.17 53.01
C PHE A 109 -1.34 11.21 52.77
N LEU A 110 -0.68 10.08 53.00
CA LEU A 110 0.77 9.87 52.94
C LEU A 110 1.10 8.64 52.08
N LYS A 111 2.21 8.69 51.35
CA LYS A 111 2.75 7.55 50.60
C LYS A 111 4.15 7.18 51.11
N SER A 112 4.42 5.89 51.22
CA SER A 112 5.70 5.32 51.62
C SER A 112 6.85 5.92 50.80
N GLY A 113 7.92 6.31 51.49
CA GLY A 113 9.11 6.96 50.96
C GLY A 113 9.00 8.46 50.72
N GLY A 114 7.81 9.07 50.87
CA GLY A 114 7.59 10.51 50.68
C GLY A 114 7.26 11.25 51.97
N SER A 115 7.70 12.49 52.10
CA SER A 115 7.37 13.38 53.23
C SER A 115 6.32 14.44 52.91
N ASN A 116 5.83 14.48 51.66
CA ASN A 116 4.73 15.34 51.26
C ASN A 116 3.38 14.63 51.46
N VAL A 117 2.39 15.38 51.90
CA VAL A 117 1.06 14.90 52.27
C VAL A 117 -0.03 15.69 51.55
N ALA A 118 -1.26 15.18 51.58
CA ALA A 118 -2.48 15.91 51.20
C ALA A 118 -3.53 15.82 52.32
N TYR A 119 -4.47 16.77 52.38
CA TYR A 119 -5.53 16.81 53.41
C TYR A 119 -6.88 16.33 52.87
N ALA A 120 -6.99 16.08 51.56
CA ALA A 120 -8.14 15.43 50.95
C ALA A 120 -7.70 14.34 49.97
N LYS A 121 -8.54 13.32 49.84
CA LYS A 121 -8.29 12.17 48.98
C LYS A 121 -8.38 12.57 47.50
N GLY A 122 -7.35 12.25 46.73
CA GLY A 122 -7.27 12.57 45.29
C GLY A 122 -6.56 13.89 44.98
N GLU A 123 -6.16 14.66 45.99
CA GLU A 123 -5.28 15.82 45.80
C GLU A 123 -3.82 15.38 45.62
N ALA A 124 -3.04 16.20 44.91
CA ALA A 124 -1.59 15.98 44.77
C ALA A 124 -0.88 16.16 46.12
N LEU A 125 0.00 15.21 46.48
CA LEU A 125 0.83 15.23 47.69
C LEU A 125 1.88 16.35 47.62
N THR A 126 1.48 17.57 47.98
CA THR A 126 2.28 18.80 47.80
C THR A 126 2.63 19.49 49.10
N VAL A 127 2.02 19.11 50.23
CA VAL A 127 2.28 19.74 51.53
C VAL A 127 3.48 19.07 52.20
N ASP A 128 4.58 19.79 52.35
CA ASP A 128 5.78 19.33 53.07
C ASP A 128 5.50 19.14 54.57
N ALA A 129 5.31 17.89 55.00
CA ALA A 129 4.98 17.56 56.39
C ALA A 129 6.20 17.45 57.31
N THR A 130 7.43 17.66 56.81
CA THR A 130 8.64 17.68 57.67
C THR A 130 8.73 18.94 58.54
N LYS A 131 7.89 19.95 58.27
CA LYS A 131 7.87 21.23 58.97
C LYS A 131 6.71 21.29 59.95
N ALA A 132 7.02 21.56 61.21
CA ALA A 132 6.00 21.76 62.24
C ALA A 132 5.11 22.98 61.93
N PRO A 133 3.78 22.89 62.10
CA PRO A 133 2.89 24.03 62.02
C PRO A 133 3.28 25.07 63.08
N VAL A 134 3.57 26.29 62.63
CA VAL A 134 3.91 27.42 63.50
C VAL A 134 2.60 28.10 63.92
N ALA A 135 2.38 28.31 65.22
CA ALA A 135 1.24 29.07 65.71
C ALA A 135 1.25 30.49 65.09
N GLN A 136 0.18 30.87 64.41
CA GLN A 136 0.06 32.21 63.81
C GLN A 136 -0.07 33.28 64.90
N ALA A 137 1.03 33.97 65.20
CA ALA A 137 1.00 35.37 65.61
C ALA A 137 1.26 36.22 64.36
N ALA A 138 0.44 37.26 64.16
CA ALA A 138 0.43 38.11 62.98
C ALA A 138 1.80 38.79 62.72
N PRO A 139 2.32 38.75 61.47
CA PRO A 139 3.39 39.63 61.03
C PRO A 139 2.90 40.52 59.87
N ALA A 140 2.94 41.86 59.93
CA ALA A 140 4.10 42.75 60.05
C ALA A 140 5.15 42.50 58.95
N THR A 141 5.29 43.49 58.08
CA THR A 141 5.93 43.46 56.77
C THR A 141 7.42 43.81 56.77
N THR A 142 8.16 43.11 55.88
CA THR A 142 9.36 43.53 55.08
C THR A 142 10.75 43.69 55.76
N PRO A 143 11.88 43.68 54.99
CA PRO A 143 12.28 42.84 53.83
C PRO A 143 13.81 42.51 53.77
N ALA A 144 14.24 41.64 52.83
CA ALA A 144 15.53 41.69 52.07
C ALA A 144 15.71 40.42 51.19
N PRO A 145 16.57 40.38 50.14
CA PRO A 145 17.17 41.41 49.28
C PRO A 145 16.93 41.16 47.77
N ALA A 146 17.34 42.11 46.93
CA ALA A 146 17.09 42.19 45.48
C ALA A 146 18.22 41.64 44.58
N ALA A 147 17.87 41.24 43.35
CA ALA A 147 18.63 41.43 42.09
C ALA A 147 17.82 40.90 40.88
N PRO A 148 18.06 41.33 39.62
CA PRO A 148 18.30 42.67 39.10
C PRO A 148 17.20 43.11 38.10
N ALA A 149 17.12 44.41 37.83
CA ALA A 149 16.11 45.03 36.97
C ALA A 149 16.35 44.77 35.46
N ALA A 150 15.28 44.48 34.73
CA ALA A 150 15.17 44.71 33.30
C ALA A 150 14.35 45.98 33.06
N THR A 151 14.92 46.83 32.21
CA THR A 151 14.55 48.22 31.91
C THR A 151 13.26 48.34 31.09
N GLY A 152 12.41 49.33 31.40
CA GLY A 152 11.64 50.02 30.35
C GLY A 152 10.20 50.47 30.60
N SER A 153 9.52 50.11 31.70
CA SER A 153 8.11 50.52 31.88
C SER A 153 7.95 51.80 32.72
N THR A 154 7.27 52.81 32.20
CA THR A 154 6.80 53.98 32.96
C THR A 154 5.99 53.52 34.18
N PRO A 155 6.31 53.96 35.41
CA PRO A 155 5.60 53.53 36.62
C PRO A 155 4.09 53.80 36.52
N ILE A 156 3.27 52.83 36.91
CA ILE A 156 1.80 52.97 36.93
C ILE A 156 1.41 53.74 38.21
N PRO A 157 0.75 54.92 38.12
CA PRO A 157 0.29 55.65 39.29
C PRO A 157 -0.68 54.84 40.15
N GLN A 158 -0.71 55.09 41.47
CA GLN A 158 -1.54 54.30 42.38
C GLN A 158 -3.06 54.37 42.11
N ASN A 159 -3.52 55.39 41.40
CA ASN A 159 -4.91 55.61 41.05
C ASN A 159 -5.21 55.25 39.58
N VAL A 160 -4.42 54.37 38.96
CA VAL A 160 -4.56 53.98 37.56
C VAL A 160 -4.56 52.45 37.41
N LEU A 161 -5.40 51.96 36.50
CA LEU A 161 -5.29 50.63 35.90
C LEU A 161 -4.70 50.78 34.50
N ARG A 162 -3.56 50.14 34.23
CA ARG A 162 -3.03 50.05 32.87
C ARG A 162 -3.62 48.85 32.14
N VAL A 163 -4.34 49.07 31.05
CA VAL A 163 -4.77 48.03 30.12
C VAL A 163 -3.81 48.03 28.93
N ARG A 164 -3.12 46.93 28.69
CA ARG A 164 -2.26 46.71 27.51
C ARG A 164 -3.00 45.87 26.49
N TYR A 165 -2.80 46.18 25.23
CA TYR A 165 -3.31 45.43 24.11
C TYR A 165 -2.17 45.07 23.16
N VAL A 166 -1.93 43.76 23.06
CA VAL A 166 -0.87 43.16 22.26
C VAL A 166 -1.48 42.65 20.97
N ARG A 167 -1.05 43.23 19.84
CA ARG A 167 -1.38 42.71 18.52
C ARG A 167 -0.14 42.13 17.85
N PRO A 168 -0.21 40.89 17.32
CA PRO A 168 0.90 40.29 16.57
C PRO A 168 1.33 41.08 15.33
N ASP A 169 0.43 41.87 14.74
CA ASP A 169 0.73 42.73 13.57
C ASP A 169 1.34 44.09 13.93
N GLY A 170 1.40 44.44 15.22
CA GLY A 170 1.90 45.73 15.72
C GLY A 170 1.09 46.96 15.28
N LYS A 171 -0.11 46.80 14.71
CA LYS A 171 -0.91 47.90 14.15
C LYS A 171 -2.05 48.30 15.10
N TYR A 172 -1.94 49.47 15.72
CA TYR A 172 -2.90 49.93 16.72
C TYR A 172 -3.80 51.09 16.26
N ASP A 173 -3.66 51.56 15.02
CA ASP A 173 -4.41 52.69 14.49
C ASP A 173 -5.93 52.44 14.46
N GLY A 174 -6.67 53.33 15.13
CA GLY A 174 -8.14 53.28 15.23
C GLY A 174 -8.69 52.40 16.35
N TRP A 175 -7.84 51.69 17.11
CA TRP A 175 -8.25 50.94 18.29
C TRP A 175 -8.31 51.83 19.54
N GLY A 176 -9.44 51.78 20.25
CA GLY A 176 -9.66 52.49 21.50
C GLY A 176 -10.15 51.58 22.62
N LEU A 177 -10.16 52.09 23.85
CA LEU A 177 -10.62 51.37 25.03
C LEU A 177 -11.92 51.98 25.57
N HIS A 178 -12.95 51.14 25.68
CA HIS A 178 -14.18 51.46 26.41
C HIS A 178 -14.07 50.90 27.84
N VAL A 179 -14.43 51.68 28.86
CA VAL A 179 -14.28 51.32 30.28
C VAL A 179 -15.49 51.74 31.11
N TRP A 180 -15.80 50.98 32.16
CA TRP A 180 -16.93 51.27 33.07
C TRP A 180 -16.68 50.71 34.50
N GLU A 181 -17.65 50.89 35.40
CA GLU A 181 -17.58 50.59 36.85
C GLU A 181 -16.69 51.56 37.65
N ASP A 182 -15.59 51.10 38.26
CA ASP A 182 -14.81 51.87 39.24
C ASP A 182 -13.74 52.78 38.61
N THR A 183 -14.08 53.39 37.48
CA THR A 183 -13.23 54.34 36.73
C THR A 183 -13.81 55.75 36.76
N THR A 184 -12.96 56.78 36.76
CA THR A 184 -13.37 58.19 36.56
C THR A 184 -13.31 58.61 35.09
N ALA A 185 -12.88 57.73 34.19
CA ALA A 185 -12.90 58.01 32.76
C ALA A 185 -14.35 58.02 32.24
N ALA A 186 -14.71 59.09 31.54
CA ALA A 186 -15.98 59.18 30.82
C ALA A 186 -15.75 58.79 29.35
N VAL A 187 -16.37 57.69 28.91
CA VAL A 187 -16.29 57.21 27.52
C VAL A 187 -17.69 57.03 26.93
N GLU A 188 -17.82 57.35 25.64
CA GLU A 188 -18.97 56.96 24.83
C GLU A 188 -18.51 55.87 23.85
N TRP A 189 -19.41 55.00 23.41
CA TRP A 189 -19.05 53.94 22.46
C TRP A 189 -18.41 54.50 21.17
N THR A 190 -18.92 55.62 20.64
CA THR A 190 -18.37 56.27 19.44
C THR A 190 -17.12 57.12 19.71
N LYS A 191 -16.70 57.27 20.97
CA LYS A 191 -15.52 58.04 21.41
C LYS A 191 -14.80 57.31 22.55
N PRO A 192 -14.12 56.18 22.26
CA PRO A 192 -13.35 55.46 23.27
C PRO A 192 -12.13 56.24 23.76
N LEU A 193 -11.53 55.78 24.86
CA LEU A 193 -10.25 56.32 25.31
C LEU A 193 -9.19 56.12 24.21
N ALA A 194 -8.52 57.22 23.87
CA ALA A 194 -7.33 57.20 23.04
C ALA A 194 -6.18 56.54 23.80
N GLN A 195 -5.28 55.88 23.07
CA GLN A 195 -4.12 55.21 23.63
C GLN A 195 -3.26 56.22 24.41
N THR A 196 -2.81 55.81 25.60
CA THR A 196 -1.86 56.59 26.40
C THR A 196 -0.46 56.50 25.79
N GLY A 197 -0.11 55.35 25.21
CA GLY A 197 1.14 55.17 24.49
C GLY A 197 1.25 53.78 23.85
N VAL A 198 2.35 53.55 23.13
CA VAL A 198 2.74 52.25 22.58
C VAL A 198 4.20 52.01 22.96
N ASP A 199 4.49 50.85 23.54
CA ASP A 199 5.84 50.43 23.89
C ASP A 199 6.13 48.98 23.41
N ALA A 200 7.27 48.41 23.82
CA ALA A 200 7.67 47.05 23.44
C ALA A 200 6.68 45.95 23.87
N GLY A 201 5.75 46.26 24.78
CA GLY A 201 4.67 45.39 25.23
C GLY A 201 3.31 45.69 24.60
N GLY A 202 3.24 46.52 23.55
CA GLY A 202 2.01 46.85 22.81
C GLY A 202 1.42 48.22 23.12
N ALA A 203 0.23 48.50 22.57
CA ALA A 203 -0.52 49.72 22.92
C ALA A 203 -1.06 49.62 24.34
N TYR A 204 -1.13 50.73 25.06
CA TYR A 204 -1.69 50.73 26.41
C TYR A 204 -2.52 51.98 26.72
N TRP A 205 -3.44 51.82 27.67
CA TRP A 205 -4.29 52.87 28.23
C TRP A 205 -4.13 52.89 29.73
N ASP A 206 -3.88 54.08 30.26
CA ASP A 206 -3.92 54.36 31.70
C ASP A 206 -5.31 54.84 32.08
N VAL A 207 -6.08 53.95 32.70
CA VAL A 207 -7.47 54.17 33.09
C VAL A 207 -7.51 54.72 34.52
N PRO A 208 -7.96 55.98 34.74
CA PRO A 208 -8.02 56.57 36.08
C PRO A 208 -9.14 55.94 36.92
N LEU A 209 -8.82 55.62 38.17
CA LEU A 209 -9.68 54.86 39.08
C LEU A 209 -10.40 55.77 40.08
N LYS A 210 -11.62 55.38 40.50
CA LYS A 210 -12.30 55.98 41.65
C LYS A 210 -11.57 55.63 42.95
N ALA A 211 -11.72 56.47 43.99
CA ALA A 211 -11.20 56.15 45.31
C ALA A 211 -11.88 54.86 45.84
N GLY A 212 -11.07 53.88 46.26
CA GLY A 212 -11.56 52.57 46.73
C GLY A 212 -11.98 51.58 45.63
N ALA A 213 -11.60 51.83 44.37
CA ALA A 213 -11.93 50.97 43.24
C ALA A 213 -11.54 49.49 43.47
N ALA A 214 -12.49 48.59 43.26
CA ALA A 214 -12.30 47.14 43.36
C ALA A 214 -12.32 46.47 41.98
N LYS A 215 -13.11 46.99 41.04
CA LYS A 215 -13.33 46.34 39.74
C LYS A 215 -13.55 47.34 38.61
N VAL A 216 -12.90 47.11 37.48
CA VAL A 216 -13.09 47.91 36.25
C VAL A 216 -13.45 47.00 35.09
N GLY A 217 -14.58 47.30 34.45
CA GLY A 217 -14.94 46.68 33.17
C GLY A 217 -14.24 47.40 32.02
N PHE A 218 -13.76 46.66 31.01
CA PHE A 218 -13.13 47.24 29.82
C PHE A 218 -13.32 46.39 28.55
N ILE A 219 -13.32 47.04 27.39
CA ILE A 219 -13.40 46.44 26.04
C ILE A 219 -12.46 47.21 25.12
N VAL A 220 -11.62 46.49 24.36
CA VAL A 220 -10.84 47.08 23.26
C VAL A 220 -11.65 46.96 21.97
N HIS A 221 -11.82 48.06 21.23
CA HIS A 221 -12.62 48.05 20.00
C HIS A 221 -12.17 49.10 18.96
N LYS A 222 -12.54 48.88 17.70
CA LYS A 222 -12.36 49.79 16.56
C LYS A 222 -13.67 49.90 15.79
N GLY A 223 -14.38 51.01 15.95
CA GLY A 223 -15.78 51.07 15.52
C GLY A 223 -16.62 50.06 16.31
N ASP A 224 -17.40 49.23 15.61
CA ASP A 224 -18.20 48.15 16.23
C ASP A 224 -17.42 46.83 16.37
N ASP A 225 -16.19 46.75 15.84
CA ASP A 225 -15.35 45.56 15.95
C ASP A 225 -14.69 45.49 17.33
N LYS A 226 -15.11 44.52 18.14
CA LYS A 226 -14.56 44.23 19.47
C LYS A 226 -13.45 43.19 19.40
N ASP A 227 -12.42 43.33 20.22
CA ASP A 227 -11.34 42.35 20.35
C ASP A 227 -10.95 42.19 21.83
N PRO A 228 -11.09 40.99 22.44
CA PRO A 228 -11.37 39.67 21.84
C PRO A 228 -12.84 39.33 21.63
N GLY A 229 -13.75 40.30 21.79
CA GLY A 229 -15.19 40.14 21.52
C GLY A 229 -16.07 40.08 22.78
N ALA A 230 -15.53 39.67 23.92
CA ALA A 230 -16.23 39.64 25.20
C ALA A 230 -15.98 40.93 26.05
N ASP A 231 -16.91 41.21 26.96
CA ASP A 231 -16.76 42.26 27.96
C ASP A 231 -15.81 41.75 29.08
N LEU A 232 -14.70 42.45 29.32
CA LEU A 232 -13.66 42.02 30.26
C LEU A 232 -13.74 42.79 31.58
N PHE A 233 -13.29 42.16 32.67
CA PHE A 233 -13.35 42.75 34.01
C PHE A 233 -12.06 42.54 34.80
N ALA A 234 -11.35 43.62 35.10
CA ALA A 234 -10.18 43.63 35.97
C ALA A 234 -10.58 43.78 37.44
N ASP A 235 -10.30 42.77 38.25
CA ASP A 235 -10.23 42.81 39.72
C ASP A 235 -8.91 43.46 40.16
N LEU A 236 -9.00 44.61 40.81
CA LEU A 236 -7.85 45.43 41.19
C LEU A 236 -7.07 44.86 42.40
N SER A 237 -7.59 43.84 43.08
CA SER A 237 -6.85 43.13 44.13
C SER A 237 -5.73 42.24 43.58
N LYS A 238 -5.83 41.85 42.30
CA LYS A 238 -4.88 40.96 41.63
C LYS A 238 -3.77 41.68 40.88
N GLY A 239 -3.92 42.98 40.63
CA GLY A 239 -2.93 43.82 39.97
C GLY A 239 -3.54 45.05 39.31
N ARG A 240 -2.67 46.01 38.96
CA ARG A 240 -3.04 47.28 38.32
C ARG A 240 -2.54 47.40 36.88
N GLU A 241 -2.11 46.28 36.32
CA GLU A 241 -1.73 46.15 34.92
C GLU A 241 -2.38 44.88 34.40
N VAL A 242 -3.06 44.97 33.26
CA VAL A 242 -3.68 43.83 32.59
C VAL A 242 -3.29 43.83 31.12
N THR A 243 -3.09 42.64 30.55
CA THR A 243 -2.68 42.46 29.17
C THR A 243 -3.72 41.66 28.41
N VAL A 244 -4.32 42.31 27.41
CA VAL A 244 -5.21 41.74 26.41
C VAL A 244 -4.38 41.37 25.20
N THR A 245 -4.52 40.14 24.70
CA THR A 245 -3.90 39.73 23.45
C THR A 245 -4.98 39.59 22.39
N SER A 246 -4.77 40.19 21.23
CA SER A 246 -5.72 40.14 20.11
C SER A 246 -6.14 38.69 19.81
N GLY A 247 -7.46 38.44 19.74
CA GLY A 247 -8.07 37.14 19.49
C GLY A 247 -8.15 36.19 20.70
N LYS A 248 -7.59 36.56 21.86
CA LYS A 248 -7.65 35.73 23.07
C LYS A 248 -8.80 36.19 23.97
N ALA A 249 -9.80 35.34 24.18
CA ALA A 249 -11.03 35.66 24.94
C ALA A 249 -10.81 36.19 26.37
N ASP A 250 -9.66 35.87 26.99
CA ASP A 250 -9.29 36.30 28.33
C ASP A 250 -8.05 37.22 28.33
N PHE A 251 -7.85 37.95 29.44
CA PHE A 251 -6.66 38.77 29.69
C PHE A 251 -5.79 38.21 30.83
N ALA A 252 -4.55 38.66 30.94
CA ALA A 252 -3.62 38.29 32.03
C ALA A 252 -3.26 39.50 32.91
N TYR A 253 -2.89 39.30 34.17
CA TYR A 253 -2.35 40.37 35.03
C TYR A 253 -0.83 40.53 34.83
N GLY A 254 -0.37 41.78 34.80
CA GLY A 254 1.02 42.17 34.57
C GLY A 254 1.35 42.43 33.08
N ALA A 255 2.52 43.02 32.83
CA ALA A 255 3.08 43.23 31.50
C ALA A 255 3.33 41.88 30.77
N PRO A 256 3.17 41.82 29.43
CA PRO A 256 3.45 40.60 28.68
C PRO A 256 4.93 40.24 28.79
N ALA A 257 5.24 38.94 28.84
CA ALA A 257 6.56 38.46 28.45
C ALA A 257 6.76 38.86 26.99
N ALA A 258 7.86 39.56 26.67
CA ALA A 258 8.15 39.97 25.30
C ALA A 258 8.08 38.74 24.37
N LEU A 259 7.23 38.77 23.34
CA LEU A 259 7.29 37.82 22.24
C LEU A 259 8.57 38.15 21.44
N SER A 260 9.70 37.56 21.81
CA SER A 260 10.99 37.80 21.16
C SER A 260 11.12 37.02 19.84
N ASP A 261 10.07 36.96 19.02
CA ASP A 261 10.15 36.31 17.71
C ASP A 261 10.83 37.28 16.73
N PRO A 262 11.88 36.87 16.00
CA PRO A 262 12.56 37.74 15.04
C PRO A 262 11.58 38.24 13.96
N PRO A 263 11.62 39.51 13.53
CA PRO A 263 10.76 39.97 12.44
C PRO A 263 11.08 39.22 11.14
N VAL A 264 10.06 39.01 10.29
CA VAL A 264 10.25 38.47 8.94
C VAL A 264 10.93 39.53 8.09
N ARG A 265 12.05 39.17 7.46
CA ARG A 265 12.83 40.08 6.61
C ARG A 265 12.00 40.50 5.38
N ALA A 266 12.17 41.75 4.95
CA ALA A 266 11.56 42.22 3.70
C ALA A 266 12.01 41.34 2.53
N GLY A 267 11.07 40.96 1.66
CA GLY A 267 11.32 40.03 0.55
C GLY A 267 11.33 38.54 0.93
N PHE A 268 10.96 38.19 2.17
CA PHE A 268 10.85 36.80 2.62
C PHE A 268 9.43 36.47 3.11
N ALA A 269 9.06 35.19 2.98
CA ALA A 269 7.94 34.58 3.70
C ALA A 269 8.49 33.61 4.76
N ARG A 270 7.83 33.48 5.91
CA ARG A 270 8.26 32.57 6.98
C ARG A 270 7.32 31.39 7.14
N ILE A 271 7.89 30.19 7.17
CA ILE A 271 7.19 28.97 7.58
C ILE A 271 7.63 28.62 8.99
N ASN A 272 6.71 28.65 9.94
CA ASN A 272 6.92 28.25 11.34
C ASN A 272 6.43 26.82 11.52
N TYR A 273 7.17 25.98 12.23
CA TYR A 273 6.88 24.56 12.39
C TYR A 273 7.03 24.13 13.84
N PHE A 274 5.91 23.69 14.43
CA PHE A 274 5.85 23.19 15.79
C PHE A 274 5.82 21.67 15.78
N ARG A 275 6.70 21.07 16.59
CA ARG A 275 6.67 19.65 16.90
C ARG A 275 6.39 19.46 18.39
N PRO A 276 5.38 18.68 18.78
CA PRO A 276 5.10 18.38 20.19
C PRO A 276 6.28 17.74 20.92
N ASP A 277 7.10 16.95 20.21
CA ASP A 277 8.28 16.27 20.75
C ASP A 277 9.52 17.17 20.86
N GLY A 278 9.48 18.39 20.32
CA GLY A 278 10.60 19.34 20.29
C GLY A 278 11.82 18.90 19.46
N LYS A 279 11.72 17.84 18.64
CA LYS A 279 12.85 17.25 17.90
C LYS A 279 12.90 17.74 16.46
N TYR A 280 13.70 18.78 16.20
CA TYR A 280 13.77 19.40 14.87
C TYR A 280 14.94 18.91 14.01
N ASP A 281 15.86 18.11 14.54
CA ASP A 281 17.06 17.67 13.83
C ASP A 281 16.74 16.83 12.58
N GLY A 282 17.30 17.24 11.44
CA GLY A 282 17.13 16.59 10.14
C GLY A 282 15.89 17.02 9.35
N TRP A 283 15.01 17.85 9.92
CA TRP A 283 13.87 18.41 9.20
C TRP A 283 14.30 19.63 8.36
N GLY A 284 13.94 19.61 7.09
CA GLY A 284 14.13 20.71 6.14
C GLY A 284 12.84 21.11 5.42
N LEU A 285 12.92 22.19 4.66
CA LEU A 285 11.80 22.72 3.88
C LEU A 285 12.09 22.61 2.38
N HIS A 286 11.25 21.87 1.66
CA HIS A 286 11.21 21.88 0.21
C HIS A 286 10.22 22.95 -0.24
N VAL A 287 10.57 23.78 -1.23
CA VAL A 287 9.77 24.94 -1.67
C VAL A 287 9.77 25.07 -3.18
N TRP A 288 8.66 25.55 -3.76
CA TRP A 288 8.55 25.85 -5.19
C TRP A 288 7.54 26.99 -5.47
N GLU A 289 7.39 27.33 -6.75
CA GLU A 289 6.53 28.39 -7.30
C GLU A 289 7.17 29.80 -7.29
N ASP A 290 6.73 30.72 -6.42
CA ASP A 290 7.15 32.13 -6.44
C ASP A 290 8.32 32.45 -5.49
N THR A 291 9.19 31.47 -5.23
CA THR A 291 10.42 31.64 -4.45
C THR A 291 11.65 31.80 -5.36
N THR A 292 12.69 32.49 -4.86
CA THR A 292 14.03 32.51 -5.49
C THR A 292 14.96 31.44 -4.91
N ALA A 293 14.52 30.68 -3.91
CA ALA A 293 15.25 29.53 -3.39
C ALA A 293 15.28 28.38 -4.41
N SER A 294 16.42 27.71 -4.52
CA SER A 294 16.58 26.49 -5.30
C SER A 294 16.90 25.35 -4.34
N VAL A 295 16.07 24.31 -4.36
CA VAL A 295 16.18 23.13 -3.51
C VAL A 295 16.11 21.85 -4.33
N GLU A 296 16.81 20.82 -3.88
CA GLU A 296 16.62 19.44 -4.32
C GLU A 296 15.95 18.66 -3.20
N TRP A 297 15.27 17.54 -3.51
CA TRP A 297 14.63 16.72 -2.49
C TRP A 297 15.63 16.24 -1.42
N THR A 298 16.83 15.84 -1.82
CA THR A 298 17.89 15.39 -0.91
C THR A 298 18.64 16.55 -0.21
N LYS A 299 18.36 17.80 -0.61
CA LYS A 299 19.02 19.01 -0.10
C LYS A 299 18.00 20.14 0.10
N PRO A 300 17.11 20.01 1.09
CA PRO A 300 16.11 21.04 1.39
C PRO A 300 16.72 22.28 2.03
N LEU A 301 15.92 23.35 2.16
CA LEU A 301 16.31 24.50 2.95
C LEU A 301 16.55 24.08 4.41
N THR A 302 17.71 24.44 4.93
CA THR A 302 18.05 24.29 6.35
C THR A 302 17.27 25.31 7.18
N GLN A 303 16.98 24.94 8.43
CA GLN A 303 16.29 25.81 9.37
C GLN A 303 17.00 27.16 9.48
N THR A 304 16.23 28.25 9.41
CA THR A 304 16.77 29.60 9.63
C THR A 304 17.01 29.84 11.11
N GLY A 305 16.16 29.29 11.97
CA GLY A 305 16.31 29.36 13.42
C GLY A 305 15.15 28.71 14.15
N THR A 306 15.08 28.98 15.45
CA THR A 306 13.94 28.64 16.31
C THR A 306 13.36 29.90 16.91
N ASN A 307 12.05 29.89 17.14
CA ASN A 307 11.32 30.95 17.83
C ASN A 307 10.42 30.33 18.91
N SER A 308 9.59 31.15 19.55
CA SER A 308 8.73 30.67 20.65
C SER A 308 7.65 29.67 20.19
N PHE A 309 7.43 29.50 18.88
CA PHE A 309 6.55 28.49 18.30
C PHE A 309 7.28 27.22 17.87
N GLY A 310 8.55 27.26 17.51
CA GLY A 310 9.29 26.09 17.03
C GLY A 310 10.39 26.44 16.03
N ALA A 311 10.77 25.50 15.17
CA ALA A 311 11.69 25.78 14.08
C ALA A 311 11.01 26.66 13.02
N TYR A 312 11.78 27.50 12.32
CA TYR A 312 11.26 28.27 11.21
C TYR A 312 12.25 28.40 10.05
N TRP A 313 11.69 28.66 8.87
CA TRP A 313 12.43 28.96 7.64
C TRP A 313 11.99 30.30 7.08
N ASP A 314 12.95 31.17 6.79
CA ASP A 314 12.73 32.36 5.97
C ASP A 314 13.00 31.99 4.51
N VAL A 315 11.95 31.96 3.70
CA VAL A 315 11.98 31.62 2.28
C VAL A 315 12.10 32.91 1.46
N PRO A 316 13.15 33.10 0.65
CA PRO A 316 13.28 34.30 -0.19
C PRO A 316 12.26 34.25 -1.33
N MET A 317 11.52 35.33 -1.53
CA MET A 317 10.40 35.40 -2.48
C MET A 317 10.74 36.26 -3.69
N LYS A 318 10.13 35.96 -4.84
CA LYS A 318 10.15 36.85 -6.02
C LYS A 318 9.36 38.13 -5.72
N THR A 319 9.70 39.22 -6.40
CA THR A 319 8.89 40.45 -6.38
C THR A 319 7.45 40.13 -6.83
N ASP A 320 6.45 40.64 -6.11
CA ASP A 320 5.01 40.44 -6.38
C ASP A 320 4.48 38.99 -6.31
N TRP A 321 5.15 38.12 -5.55
CA TRP A 321 4.75 36.72 -5.36
C TRP A 321 3.26 36.56 -5.01
N LYS A 322 2.63 35.50 -5.53
CA LYS A 322 1.22 35.15 -5.27
C LYS A 322 1.09 33.89 -4.44
N LYS A 323 1.98 32.93 -4.67
CA LYS A 323 1.85 31.59 -4.09
C LYS A 323 3.23 31.01 -3.74
N LEU A 324 3.34 30.50 -2.52
CA LEU A 324 4.45 29.66 -2.08
C LEU A 324 3.91 28.27 -1.79
N ASN A 325 4.43 27.26 -2.47
CA ASN A 325 4.18 25.88 -2.11
C ASN A 325 5.38 25.31 -1.35
N PHE A 326 5.12 24.47 -0.36
CA PHE A 326 6.16 23.92 0.49
C PHE A 326 5.82 22.56 1.11
N ILE A 327 6.85 21.81 1.51
CA ILE A 327 6.76 20.55 2.25
C ILE A 327 7.82 20.58 3.36
N VAL A 328 7.43 20.23 4.59
CA VAL A 328 8.38 19.97 5.68
C VAL A 328 8.72 18.48 5.65
N HIS A 329 9.99 18.11 5.54
CA HIS A 329 10.39 16.70 5.44
C HIS A 329 11.75 16.39 6.05
N LYS A 330 11.97 15.12 6.38
CA LYS A 330 13.24 14.53 6.86
C LYS A 330 13.54 13.27 6.05
N GLY A 331 14.49 13.37 5.11
CA GLY A 331 14.62 12.35 4.07
C GLY A 331 13.33 12.27 3.26
N ASP A 332 12.77 11.06 3.10
CA ASP A 332 11.49 10.83 2.41
C ASP A 332 10.26 10.99 3.34
N GLU A 333 10.46 11.19 4.64
CA GLU A 333 9.38 11.40 5.61
C GLU A 333 8.83 12.82 5.48
N LYS A 334 7.60 12.96 4.97
CA LYS A 334 6.85 14.23 4.94
C LYS A 334 6.04 14.42 6.22
N ASP A 335 5.92 15.67 6.68
CA ASP A 335 5.05 16.04 7.79
C ASP A 335 4.35 17.37 7.48
N PRO A 336 3.01 17.43 7.49
CA PRO A 336 2.03 16.40 7.85
C PRO A 336 1.75 15.33 6.78
N GLY A 337 2.39 15.41 5.60
CA GLY A 337 2.19 14.46 4.50
C GLY A 337 1.88 15.14 3.16
N PRO A 338 0.76 15.87 3.04
CA PRO A 338 0.39 16.56 1.79
C PRO A 338 1.27 17.78 1.51
N ASP A 339 1.24 18.22 0.25
CA ASP A 339 1.85 19.47 -0.20
C ASP A 339 1.07 20.67 0.37
N MET A 340 1.78 21.66 0.91
CA MET A 340 1.20 22.81 1.60
C MET A 340 1.35 24.10 0.79
N THR A 341 0.45 25.06 1.00
CA THR A 341 0.44 26.34 0.27
C THR A 341 0.23 27.51 1.23
N LEU A 342 0.99 28.59 1.01
CA LEU A 342 0.75 29.93 1.55
C LEU A 342 0.53 30.90 0.37
N SER A 343 -0.56 31.67 0.37
CA SER A 343 -0.77 32.76 -0.60
C SER A 343 -0.36 34.11 -0.02
N SER A 344 0.03 35.07 -0.87
CA SER A 344 0.41 36.40 -0.40
C SER A 344 -0.76 37.23 0.15
N GLU A 345 -2.00 36.89 -0.22
CA GLU A 345 -3.22 37.47 0.35
C GLU A 345 -3.42 37.06 1.81
N GLN A 346 -2.90 35.90 2.21
CA GLN A 346 -2.93 35.40 3.58
C GLN A 346 -1.84 35.98 4.47
N GLY A 347 -0.91 36.76 3.91
CA GLY A 347 0.24 37.34 4.59
C GLY A 347 1.56 36.67 4.22
N ASN A 348 2.61 36.99 4.96
CA ASN A 348 3.97 36.49 4.73
C ASN A 348 4.43 35.46 5.77
N GLN A 349 3.49 34.87 6.54
CA GLN A 349 3.78 33.84 7.53
C GLN A 349 2.77 32.71 7.48
N ALA A 350 3.27 31.49 7.67
CA ALA A 350 2.46 30.30 7.92
C ALA A 350 2.95 29.60 9.20
N TRP A 351 2.04 28.90 9.86
CA TRP A 351 2.31 28.03 11.00
C TRP A 351 1.82 26.62 10.69
N VAL A 352 2.70 25.65 10.90
CA VAL A 352 2.48 24.23 10.67
C VAL A 352 2.65 23.51 11.99
N VAL A 353 1.69 22.64 12.31
CA VAL A 353 1.76 21.76 13.49
C VAL A 353 2.00 20.34 12.99
N SER A 354 3.04 19.69 13.51
CA SER A 354 3.37 18.30 13.17
C SER A 354 2.14 17.39 13.26
N GLY A 355 1.92 16.58 12.23
CA GLY A 355 0.76 15.68 12.10
C GLY A 355 -0.56 16.34 11.69
N LYS A 356 -0.65 17.68 11.61
CA LYS A 356 -1.87 18.38 11.17
C LYS A 356 -1.72 18.94 9.77
N THR A 357 -2.63 18.57 8.87
CA THR A 357 -2.64 19.01 7.45
C THR A 357 -3.04 20.48 7.24
N GLU A 358 -3.47 21.16 8.29
CA GLU A 358 -3.91 22.55 8.24
C GLU A 358 -2.72 23.51 8.28
N VAL A 359 -2.67 24.45 7.34
CA VAL A 359 -1.71 25.56 7.33
C VAL A 359 -2.37 26.77 7.96
N TYR A 360 -1.92 27.15 9.14
CA TYR A 360 -2.47 28.30 9.85
C TYR A 360 -1.80 29.59 9.38
N THR A 361 -2.58 30.64 9.16
CA THR A 361 -2.11 31.99 8.79
C THR A 361 -2.08 32.94 10.00
N THR A 362 -2.46 32.41 11.16
CA THR A 362 -2.28 32.99 12.49
C THR A 362 -1.66 31.91 13.39
N ARG A 363 -0.91 32.32 14.43
CA ARG A 363 -0.23 31.37 15.31
C ARG A 363 -1.24 30.50 16.09
N PRO A 364 -1.25 29.16 15.90
CA PRO A 364 -2.15 28.29 16.63
C PRO A 364 -1.68 28.06 18.08
N ASP A 365 -2.62 27.77 18.98
CA ASP A 365 -2.31 27.38 20.36
C ASP A 365 -1.66 25.98 20.37
N THR A 366 -0.49 25.90 20.98
CA THR A 366 0.36 24.71 21.07
C THR A 366 0.71 24.35 22.52
N SER A 367 0.02 24.97 23.49
CA SER A 367 0.20 24.73 24.93
C SER A 367 -0.19 23.31 25.36
N VAL A 368 -1.07 22.65 24.61
CA VAL A 368 -1.43 21.23 24.81
C VAL A 368 -0.58 20.36 23.88
N ARG A 369 0.51 19.80 24.41
CA ARG A 369 1.36 18.82 23.69
C ARG A 369 0.69 17.45 23.73
N GLN A 370 0.05 17.04 22.64
CA GLN A 370 -0.36 15.66 22.44
C GLN A 370 0.82 14.88 21.83
N VAL A 371 1.22 13.79 22.47
CA VAL A 371 2.30 12.91 22.01
C VAL A 371 1.67 11.65 21.43
N GLY A 372 1.91 11.40 20.15
CA GLY A 372 1.36 10.27 19.40
C GLY A 372 0.31 10.65 18.36
N ASP A 373 -0.18 9.65 17.65
CA ASP A 373 -1.19 9.76 16.58
C ASP A 373 -1.97 8.44 16.46
N LEU A 374 -3.26 8.48 16.82
CA LEU A 374 -4.15 7.32 16.77
C LEU A 374 -4.58 6.94 15.35
N MET A 375 -4.38 7.82 14.36
CA MET A 375 -4.65 7.53 12.95
C MET A 375 -3.49 6.77 12.29
N LYS A 376 -2.27 6.87 12.85
CA LYS A 376 -1.16 5.99 12.50
C LYS A 376 -1.30 4.68 13.25
N GLN A 377 -1.04 3.55 12.59
CA GLN A 377 -1.08 2.21 13.19
C GLN A 377 0.34 1.63 13.30
N GLN A 378 1.12 2.09 14.29
CA GLN A 378 2.53 1.73 14.45
C GLN A 378 2.77 0.58 15.43
N ALA A 379 1.73 0.12 16.14
CA ALA A 379 1.74 -1.14 16.87
C ALA A 379 1.20 -2.26 15.97
N VAL A 380 1.87 -3.42 15.94
CA VAL A 380 1.47 -4.56 15.09
C VAL A 380 1.21 -5.78 15.96
N MET A 381 -0.04 -6.22 16.07
CA MET A 381 -0.36 -7.49 16.74
C MET A 381 0.09 -8.66 15.86
N LEU A 382 1.05 -9.46 16.35
CA LEU A 382 1.63 -10.59 15.62
C LEU A 382 0.89 -11.92 15.85
N SER A 383 0.06 -11.98 16.89
CA SER A 383 -0.80 -13.11 17.28
C SER A 383 -1.83 -12.65 18.33
N ARG A 384 -2.63 -13.55 18.90
CA ARG A 384 -3.65 -13.25 19.92
C ARG A 384 -3.13 -12.61 21.21
N ASP A 385 -1.83 -12.64 21.47
CA ASP A 385 -1.28 -12.11 22.71
C ASP A 385 0.06 -11.39 22.55
N LEU A 386 0.58 -11.23 21.33
CA LEU A 386 1.88 -10.59 21.08
C LEU A 386 1.72 -9.35 20.22
N VAL A 387 2.34 -8.25 20.64
CA VAL A 387 2.33 -6.95 19.93
C VAL A 387 3.75 -6.48 19.72
N ALA A 388 4.14 -6.22 18.47
CA ALA A 388 5.41 -5.59 18.13
C ALA A 388 5.22 -4.07 18.11
N VAL A 389 6.15 -3.35 18.76
CA VAL A 389 6.18 -1.88 18.81
C VAL A 389 7.60 -1.37 18.57
N LYS A 390 7.74 -0.10 18.19
CA LYS A 390 9.07 0.50 18.11
C LYS A 390 9.74 0.49 19.51
N PRO A 391 11.06 0.25 19.61
CA PRO A 391 11.75 0.13 20.90
C PRO A 391 11.56 1.33 21.83
N GLU A 392 11.37 2.53 21.28
CA GLU A 392 11.23 3.78 22.04
C GLU A 392 9.96 3.83 22.90
N LEU A 393 8.95 3.02 22.54
CA LEU A 393 7.72 2.88 23.32
C LEU A 393 7.94 2.06 24.59
N VAL A 394 9.06 1.35 24.73
CA VAL A 394 9.32 0.45 25.85
C VAL A 394 10.45 1.01 26.71
N GLN A 395 10.10 1.68 27.80
CA GLN A 395 11.06 2.16 28.80
C GLN A 395 10.82 1.51 30.18
N PRO A 396 11.87 1.37 31.02
CA PRO A 396 11.72 0.83 32.36
C PRO A 396 10.66 1.59 33.17
N GLY A 397 9.70 0.86 33.74
CA GLY A 397 8.61 1.41 34.54
C GLY A 397 7.47 2.05 33.74
N ALA A 398 7.54 2.10 32.40
CA ALA A 398 6.44 2.61 31.59
C ALA A 398 5.19 1.72 31.71
N PHE A 399 4.03 2.36 31.86
CA PHE A 399 2.73 1.73 31.77
C PHE A 399 2.35 1.53 30.29
N LEU A 400 2.41 0.29 29.85
CA LEU A 400 2.05 -0.12 28.48
C LEU A 400 0.60 -0.59 28.46
N THR A 401 -0.24 0.13 27.72
CA THR A 401 -1.70 -0.10 27.74
C THR A 401 -2.24 -0.25 26.32
N LEU A 402 -3.05 -1.28 26.10
CA LEU A 402 -3.89 -1.43 24.92
C LEU A 402 -5.31 -0.96 25.27
N HIS A 403 -5.75 0.12 24.63
CA HIS A 403 -7.07 0.71 24.77
C HIS A 403 -8.00 0.20 23.69
N ALA A 404 -9.26 -0.03 24.03
CA ALA A 404 -10.29 -0.55 23.14
C ALA A 404 -11.63 0.18 23.32
N ALA A 405 -12.17 0.77 22.25
CA ALA A 405 -13.49 1.38 22.27
C ALA A 405 -14.37 0.85 21.13
N LYS A 406 -15.47 0.19 21.48
CA LYS A 406 -16.41 -0.38 20.49
C LYS A 406 -17.10 0.70 19.66
N ASP A 407 -17.28 1.89 20.19
CA ASP A 407 -17.94 3.03 19.54
C ASP A 407 -16.95 4.01 18.89
N ALA A 408 -15.65 3.66 18.83
CA ALA A 408 -14.58 4.51 18.32
C ALA A 408 -14.45 5.86 19.05
N SER A 409 -14.61 5.82 20.38
CA SER A 409 -14.55 7.01 21.25
C SER A 409 -13.16 7.35 21.80
N LEU A 410 -12.11 6.59 21.45
CA LEU A 410 -10.76 6.87 21.98
C LEU A 410 -10.28 8.23 21.49
N LYS A 411 -9.70 9.00 22.42
CA LYS A 411 -9.14 10.33 22.14
C LYS A 411 -7.72 10.39 22.62
N LEU A 412 -6.87 11.06 21.86
CA LEU A 412 -5.56 11.45 22.33
C LEU A 412 -5.68 12.74 23.14
N THR A 413 -5.07 12.75 24.32
CA THR A 413 -5.01 13.90 25.25
C THR A 413 -3.56 14.14 25.67
N ALA A 414 -3.30 15.21 26.43
CA ALA A 414 -1.97 15.46 27.00
C ALA A 414 -1.54 14.38 28.02
N ALA A 415 -2.50 13.66 28.62
CA ALA A 415 -2.24 12.57 29.57
C ALA A 415 -2.12 11.19 28.89
N GLY A 416 -2.24 11.13 27.56
CA GLY A 416 -2.24 9.89 26.79
C GLY A 416 -3.61 9.60 26.18
N VAL A 417 -3.93 8.31 26.01
CA VAL A 417 -5.21 7.88 25.43
C VAL A 417 -6.29 7.89 26.51
N ASP A 418 -7.41 8.54 26.19
CA ASP A 418 -8.61 8.61 27.02
C ASP A 418 -9.79 7.89 26.34
N GLY A 419 -10.69 7.35 27.16
CA GLY A 419 -11.86 6.58 26.75
C GLY A 419 -11.63 5.09 26.57
N GLY A 420 -12.73 4.34 26.44
CA GLY A 420 -12.71 2.90 26.21
C GLY A 420 -12.25 2.04 27.40
N ASP A 421 -12.11 0.75 27.13
CA ASP A 421 -11.58 -0.26 28.04
C ASP A 421 -10.06 -0.35 27.90
N SER A 422 -9.37 -0.60 29.02
CA SER A 422 -7.91 -0.83 29.02
C SER A 422 -7.57 -2.31 29.26
N LEU A 423 -6.56 -2.78 28.52
CA LEU A 423 -5.91 -4.08 28.69
C LEU A 423 -4.42 -3.83 28.95
N THR A 424 -3.85 -4.53 29.93
CA THR A 424 -2.44 -4.29 30.29
C THR A 424 -1.50 -5.09 29.39
N LEU A 425 -0.41 -4.46 28.97
CA LEU A 425 0.67 -5.09 28.22
C LEU A 425 1.93 -5.22 29.07
N GLU A 426 2.71 -6.27 28.82
CA GLU A 426 4.00 -6.51 29.47
C GLU A 426 5.10 -6.64 28.42
N ALA A 427 6.26 -6.07 28.68
CA ALA A 427 7.43 -6.29 27.83
C ALA A 427 7.88 -7.76 27.89
N VAL A 428 8.14 -8.35 26.73
CA VAL A 428 8.69 -9.71 26.62
C VAL A 428 10.22 -9.61 26.55
N GLU A 429 10.88 -10.15 27.56
CA GLU A 429 12.34 -10.23 27.59
C GLU A 429 12.87 -11.01 26.38
N GLY A 430 13.96 -10.51 25.76
CA GLY A 430 14.55 -11.10 24.54
C GLY A 430 13.87 -10.71 23.22
N GLY A 431 12.72 -10.01 23.26
CA GLY A 431 12.06 -9.46 22.07
C GLY A 431 11.50 -10.51 21.10
N LEU A 432 11.54 -10.22 19.79
CA LEU A 432 11.04 -11.15 18.77
C LEU A 432 11.92 -12.41 18.68
N THR A 433 11.28 -13.58 18.71
CA THR A 433 11.93 -14.88 18.47
C THR A 433 12.43 -15.00 17.03
N ALA A 434 13.34 -15.94 16.76
CA ALA A 434 13.81 -16.21 15.39
C ALA A 434 12.66 -16.54 14.42
N ALA A 435 11.64 -17.28 14.87
CA ALA A 435 10.47 -17.60 14.07
C ALA A 435 9.63 -16.35 13.74
N LEU A 436 9.45 -15.43 14.69
CA LEU A 436 8.75 -14.17 14.43
C LEU A 436 9.56 -13.27 13.49
N LYS A 437 10.87 -13.18 13.65
CA LYS A 437 11.74 -12.42 12.73
C LYS A 437 11.69 -12.98 11.30
N ALA A 438 11.56 -14.29 11.13
CA ALA A 438 11.37 -14.89 9.80
C ALA A 438 9.98 -14.59 9.22
N LYS A 439 8.94 -14.50 10.06
CA LYS A 439 7.55 -14.18 9.65
C LYS A 439 7.39 -12.71 9.29
N VAL A 440 8.00 -11.80 10.05
CA VAL A 440 7.93 -10.34 9.85
C VAL A 440 9.32 -9.71 9.85
N PRO A 441 10.17 -9.97 8.83
CA PRO A 441 11.55 -9.48 8.79
C PRO A 441 11.67 -7.97 8.92
N TYR A 442 10.74 -7.22 8.30
CA TYR A 442 10.66 -5.77 8.39
C TYR A 442 10.46 -5.21 9.81
N LEU A 443 10.08 -6.05 10.79
CA LEU A 443 9.92 -5.69 12.20
C LEU A 443 11.03 -6.26 13.09
N ALA A 444 12.13 -6.79 12.52
CA ALA A 444 13.13 -7.53 13.29
C ALA A 444 13.76 -6.76 14.47
N ASN A 445 13.75 -5.43 14.41
CA ASN A 445 14.29 -4.54 15.44
C ASN A 445 13.23 -4.00 16.41
N TYR A 446 11.97 -4.44 16.31
CA TYR A 446 10.90 -3.99 17.19
C TYR A 446 11.02 -4.65 18.57
N ALA A 447 10.53 -3.95 19.60
CA ALA A 447 10.30 -4.55 20.90
C ALA A 447 9.04 -5.42 20.85
N LEU A 448 8.99 -6.44 21.71
CA LEU A 448 7.85 -7.35 21.81
C LEU A 448 7.12 -7.13 23.14
N LEU A 449 5.82 -6.95 23.05
CA LEU A 449 4.91 -6.85 24.18
C LEU A 449 3.95 -8.04 24.19
N ARG A 450 3.37 -8.31 25.35
CA ARG A 450 2.41 -9.38 25.57
C ARG A 450 1.17 -8.87 26.28
N VAL A 451 -0.02 -9.27 25.79
CA VAL A 451 -1.27 -9.08 26.52
C VAL A 451 -1.29 -10.00 27.74
N ARG A 452 -1.51 -9.42 28.93
CA ARG A 452 -1.55 -10.16 30.19
C ARG A 452 -2.55 -11.32 30.14
N PRO A 453 -2.23 -12.51 30.71
CA PRO A 453 -3.09 -13.68 30.64
C PRO A 453 -4.55 -13.44 31.04
N GLU A 454 -4.79 -12.64 32.07
CA GLU A 454 -6.12 -12.27 32.57
C GLU A 454 -6.94 -11.42 31.58
N ASP A 455 -6.29 -10.67 30.70
CA ASP A 455 -6.94 -9.78 29.73
C ASP A 455 -7.18 -10.45 28.37
N ARG A 456 -6.52 -11.59 28.09
CA ARG A 456 -6.58 -12.26 26.76
C ARG A 456 -7.99 -12.63 26.32
N ALA A 457 -8.85 -13.03 27.25
CA ALA A 457 -10.23 -13.41 26.94
C ALA A 457 -11.08 -12.23 26.43
N ARG A 458 -10.66 -10.99 26.69
CA ARG A 458 -11.35 -9.75 26.27
C ARG A 458 -10.97 -9.34 24.84
N LEU A 459 -9.85 -9.83 24.31
CA LEU A 459 -9.30 -9.39 23.02
C LEU A 459 -10.23 -9.67 21.81
N PRO A 460 -10.90 -10.83 21.69
CA PRO A 460 -11.81 -11.08 20.56
C PRO A 460 -12.92 -10.03 20.41
N GLU A 461 -13.44 -9.49 21.52
CA GLU A 461 -14.42 -8.39 21.47
C GLU A 461 -13.75 -7.02 21.25
N ALA A 462 -12.57 -6.79 21.82
CA ALA A 462 -11.80 -5.56 21.61
C ALA A 462 -11.44 -5.33 20.12
N LEU A 463 -11.12 -6.40 19.38
CA LEU A 463 -10.82 -6.37 17.94
C LEU A 463 -12.00 -5.91 17.06
N ARG A 464 -13.20 -5.76 17.62
CA ARG A 464 -14.41 -5.29 16.91
C ARG A 464 -14.64 -3.78 17.04
N GLY A 465 -13.71 -3.07 17.69
CA GLY A 465 -13.74 -1.63 17.92
C GLY A 465 -12.43 -0.96 17.51
N GLN A 466 -12.30 0.30 17.89
CA GLN A 466 -11.06 1.07 17.78
C GLN A 466 -10.04 0.54 18.80
N LEU A 467 -8.81 0.30 18.36
CA LEU A 467 -7.69 -0.07 19.21
C LEU A 467 -6.59 0.98 19.15
N ALA A 468 -6.03 1.30 20.31
CA ALA A 468 -4.84 2.15 20.43
C ALA A 468 -3.90 1.59 21.50
N LEU A 469 -2.60 1.73 21.30
CA LEU A 469 -1.58 1.45 22.28
C LEU A 469 -1.02 2.77 22.79
N SER A 470 -0.85 2.90 24.11
CA SER A 470 -0.11 4.02 24.72
C SER A 470 1.00 3.53 25.63
N SER A 471 2.06 4.32 25.73
CA SER A 471 3.13 4.13 26.70
C SER A 471 3.32 5.40 27.52
N VAL A 472 3.19 5.29 28.84
CA VAL A 472 3.20 6.42 29.77
C VAL A 472 4.15 6.13 30.93
N LEU A 473 5.11 7.01 31.20
CA LEU A 473 6.04 6.88 32.32
C LEU A 473 5.35 7.10 33.69
N PRO A 474 5.96 6.65 34.79
CA PRO A 474 5.41 6.83 36.14
C PRO A 474 5.14 8.28 36.56
N ASP A 475 5.83 9.25 35.95
CA ASP A 475 5.65 10.69 36.19
C ASP A 475 4.52 11.33 35.35
N GLY A 476 3.81 10.52 34.55
CA GLY A 476 2.75 10.96 33.66
C GLY A 476 3.22 11.37 32.25
N THR A 477 4.52 11.30 31.97
CA THR A 477 5.05 11.60 30.63
C THR A 477 4.58 10.56 29.62
N VAL A 478 3.83 10.99 28.62
CA VAL A 478 3.44 10.14 27.47
C VAL A 478 4.65 9.98 26.55
N LEU A 479 5.10 8.74 26.35
CA LEU A 479 6.19 8.42 25.41
C LEU A 479 5.69 8.40 23.97
N ASP A 480 4.57 7.71 23.74
CA ASP A 480 3.87 7.68 22.45
C ASP A 480 2.46 7.08 22.61
N ALA A 481 1.61 7.32 21.61
CA ALA A 481 0.32 6.67 21.45
C ALA A 481 0.03 6.42 19.96
N THR A 482 -0.43 5.22 19.61
CA THR A 482 -0.64 4.84 18.21
C THR A 482 -1.78 3.84 18.04
N GLY A 483 -2.43 3.83 16.89
CA GLY A 483 -3.34 2.77 16.48
C GLY A 483 -2.64 1.41 16.29
N VAL A 484 -3.43 0.37 16.01
CA VAL A 484 -2.95 -1.02 16.03
C VAL A 484 -3.30 -1.75 14.74
N GLN A 485 -2.31 -2.33 14.07
CA GLN A 485 -2.52 -3.28 12.97
C GLN A 485 -2.84 -4.67 13.53
N THR A 486 -3.93 -5.27 13.07
CA THR A 486 -4.52 -6.47 13.71
C THR A 486 -4.46 -7.74 12.86
N ALA A 487 -3.97 -7.68 11.62
CA ALA A 487 -4.14 -8.75 10.65
C ALA A 487 -3.63 -10.13 11.12
N TRP A 488 -2.46 -10.20 11.75
CA TRP A 488 -1.92 -11.48 12.24
C TRP A 488 -2.66 -12.01 13.48
N ALA A 489 -3.21 -11.14 14.31
CA ALA A 489 -4.08 -11.55 15.41
C ALA A 489 -5.40 -12.12 14.86
N LEU A 490 -5.93 -11.55 13.77
CA LEU A 490 -7.10 -12.09 13.09
C LEU A 490 -6.84 -13.48 12.49
N ASP A 491 -5.67 -13.70 11.90
CA ASP A 491 -5.26 -15.03 11.43
C ASP A 491 -5.23 -16.07 12.57
N ASP A 492 -4.60 -15.73 13.70
CA ASP A 492 -4.47 -16.63 14.84
C ASP A 492 -5.82 -16.95 15.52
N LEU A 493 -6.75 -16.00 15.54
CA LEU A 493 -8.04 -16.14 16.24
C LEU A 493 -9.18 -16.65 15.35
N PHE A 494 -9.21 -16.26 14.08
CA PHE A 494 -10.43 -16.30 13.26
C PHE A 494 -10.25 -16.98 11.89
N THR A 495 -9.15 -17.70 11.64
CA THR A 495 -8.99 -18.45 10.39
C THR A 495 -10.16 -19.41 10.15
N ALA A 496 -10.78 -19.31 8.97
CA ALA A 496 -11.93 -20.13 8.58
C ALA A 496 -11.56 -21.07 7.42
N ALA A 497 -11.56 -22.39 7.68
CA ALA A 497 -11.30 -23.40 6.65
C ALA A 497 -12.53 -23.73 5.78
N GLY A 498 -13.74 -23.42 6.27
CA GLY A 498 -15.00 -23.72 5.59
C GLY A 498 -15.23 -22.91 4.31
N PRO A 499 -16.33 -23.20 3.57
CA PRO A 499 -16.70 -22.45 2.37
C PRO A 499 -17.12 -21.02 2.73
N LEU A 500 -16.79 -20.06 1.86
CA LEU A 500 -17.27 -18.68 1.88
C LEU A 500 -18.07 -18.39 0.60
N GLY A 501 -18.78 -17.27 0.58
CA GLY A 501 -19.73 -16.93 -0.49
C GLY A 501 -20.98 -17.82 -0.44
N VAL A 502 -21.52 -18.12 -1.62
CA VAL A 502 -22.77 -18.87 -1.77
C VAL A 502 -22.49 -20.36 -1.98
N THR A 503 -23.16 -21.19 -1.18
CA THR A 503 -23.20 -22.65 -1.37
C THR A 503 -24.64 -23.14 -1.46
N TRP A 504 -24.86 -24.30 -2.07
CA TRP A 504 -26.19 -24.80 -2.38
C TRP A 504 -26.45 -26.18 -1.77
N GLN A 505 -27.64 -26.37 -1.20
CA GLN A 505 -28.21 -27.69 -0.90
C GLN A 505 -29.53 -27.80 -1.67
N GLY A 506 -29.51 -28.51 -2.81
CA GLY A 506 -30.58 -28.38 -3.79
C GLY A 506 -30.70 -26.92 -4.26
N ASN A 507 -31.91 -26.36 -4.27
CA ASN A 507 -32.13 -24.94 -4.62
C ASN A 507 -32.04 -23.99 -3.42
N VAL A 508 -31.63 -24.45 -2.22
CA VAL A 508 -31.56 -23.61 -1.02
C VAL A 508 -30.13 -23.06 -0.85
N PRO A 509 -29.92 -21.73 -0.94
CA PRO A 509 -28.60 -21.15 -0.77
C PRO A 509 -28.22 -20.97 0.70
N THR A 510 -26.93 -21.06 1.01
CA THR A 510 -26.34 -20.55 2.25
C THR A 510 -25.29 -19.48 1.95
N VAL A 511 -25.60 -18.28 2.44
CA VAL A 511 -24.84 -17.03 2.64
C VAL A 511 -23.66 -17.10 3.60
N ARG A 512 -22.38 -16.99 3.24
CA ARG A 512 -21.27 -16.88 4.22
C ARG A 512 -20.27 -15.77 3.93
N LEU A 513 -20.03 -14.91 4.93
CA LEU A 513 -19.04 -13.82 4.87
C LEU A 513 -18.07 -13.90 6.05
N TRP A 514 -16.77 -13.91 5.78
CA TRP A 514 -15.77 -13.75 6.83
C TRP A 514 -15.59 -12.27 7.17
N ALA A 515 -16.05 -11.86 8.36
CA ALA A 515 -15.99 -10.49 8.83
C ALA A 515 -15.79 -10.46 10.36
N PRO A 516 -14.61 -10.88 10.85
CA PRO A 516 -14.38 -11.13 12.27
C PRO A 516 -14.43 -9.86 13.13
N THR A 517 -14.06 -8.71 12.57
CA THR A 517 -14.06 -7.39 13.24
C THR A 517 -15.42 -6.68 13.15
N ALA A 518 -16.36 -7.18 12.32
CA ALA A 518 -17.66 -6.56 12.19
C ALA A 518 -18.47 -6.63 13.50
N GLN A 519 -19.18 -5.54 13.79
CA GLN A 519 -20.10 -5.43 14.91
C GLN A 519 -21.46 -6.03 14.57
N ASP A 520 -21.91 -5.85 13.33
CA ASP A 520 -23.16 -6.37 12.79
C ASP A 520 -22.99 -6.66 11.29
N VAL A 521 -23.62 -7.72 10.80
CA VAL A 521 -23.70 -8.02 9.37
C VAL A 521 -25.13 -8.45 9.03
N LYS A 522 -25.70 -7.78 8.02
CA LYS A 522 -27.00 -8.14 7.44
C LYS A 522 -26.86 -8.40 5.95
N LEU A 523 -27.74 -9.25 5.41
CA LEU A 523 -27.87 -9.49 3.99
C LEU A 523 -29.02 -8.63 3.43
N ARG A 524 -28.71 -7.76 2.49
CA ARG A 524 -29.65 -6.89 1.78
C ARG A 524 -30.08 -7.58 0.48
N LEU A 525 -31.18 -8.33 0.52
CA LEU A 525 -31.61 -9.25 -0.53
C LEU A 525 -32.77 -8.67 -1.36
N SER A 526 -32.63 -8.72 -2.68
CA SER A 526 -33.73 -8.53 -3.63
C SER A 526 -33.98 -9.84 -4.37
N ALA A 527 -35.07 -10.53 -4.05
CA ALA A 527 -35.47 -11.76 -4.74
C ALA A 527 -35.90 -11.47 -6.19
N ILE A 528 -35.88 -12.50 -7.05
CA ILE A 528 -36.34 -12.33 -8.44
C ILE A 528 -37.78 -11.80 -8.46
N GLY A 529 -38.01 -10.73 -9.23
CA GLY A 529 -39.31 -10.11 -9.39
C GLY A 529 -39.78 -9.26 -8.21
N ALA A 530 -38.98 -9.14 -7.14
CA ALA A 530 -39.30 -8.26 -6.02
C ALA A 530 -39.04 -6.80 -6.41
N SER A 531 -39.98 -5.92 -6.05
CA SER A 531 -39.84 -4.46 -6.21
C SER A 531 -39.09 -3.79 -5.06
N THR A 532 -38.88 -4.51 -3.95
CA THR A 532 -38.25 -3.99 -2.73
C THR A 532 -37.20 -4.94 -2.19
N GLU A 533 -36.20 -4.35 -1.55
CA GLU A 533 -35.13 -5.07 -0.87
C GLU A 533 -35.56 -5.49 0.54
N THR A 534 -35.21 -6.71 0.93
CA THR A 534 -35.42 -7.27 2.27
C THR A 534 -34.11 -7.34 3.03
N THR A 535 -34.18 -7.14 4.34
CA THR A 535 -33.00 -7.24 5.22
C THR A 535 -33.07 -8.54 5.99
N VAL A 536 -32.06 -9.40 5.84
CA VAL A 536 -31.96 -10.67 6.54
C VAL A 536 -30.80 -10.60 7.53
N PRO A 537 -31.02 -10.78 8.85
CA PRO A 537 -29.93 -10.80 9.81
C PRO A 537 -29.03 -12.02 9.58
N MET A 538 -27.72 -11.86 9.75
CA MET A 538 -26.76 -12.97 9.70
C MET A 538 -26.33 -13.37 11.11
N THR A 539 -25.95 -14.64 11.28
CA THR A 539 -25.45 -15.16 12.56
C THR A 539 -23.92 -15.36 12.49
N ARG A 540 -23.19 -14.73 13.40
CA ARG A 540 -21.73 -14.87 13.53
C ARG A 540 -21.36 -16.15 14.29
N ASP A 541 -20.37 -16.90 13.82
CA ASP A 541 -19.77 -18.02 14.54
C ASP A 541 -18.47 -17.63 15.29
N ALA A 542 -17.79 -18.63 15.89
CA ALA A 542 -16.56 -18.44 16.66
C ALA A 542 -15.37 -17.98 15.79
N GLN A 543 -15.36 -18.37 14.52
CA GLN A 543 -14.35 -18.01 13.52
C GLN A 543 -14.63 -16.64 12.88
N GLY A 544 -15.68 -15.93 13.30
CA GLY A 544 -16.04 -14.63 12.73
C GLY A 544 -16.69 -14.72 11.35
N VAL A 545 -17.20 -15.89 10.97
CA VAL A 545 -18.01 -16.07 9.76
C VAL A 545 -19.47 -15.76 10.08
N TRP A 546 -20.05 -14.85 9.30
CA TRP A 546 -21.47 -14.50 9.35
C TRP A 546 -22.23 -15.34 8.34
N THR A 547 -23.28 -16.02 8.79
CA THR A 547 -24.06 -16.94 7.97
C THR A 547 -25.53 -16.56 7.88
N ALA A 548 -26.11 -16.62 6.68
CA ALA A 548 -27.55 -16.60 6.45
C ALA A 548 -27.97 -17.83 5.63
N LYS A 549 -28.91 -18.62 6.15
CA LYS A 549 -29.55 -19.71 5.41
C LYS A 549 -30.76 -19.15 4.67
N GLY A 550 -30.80 -19.34 3.36
CA GLY A 550 -31.86 -18.82 2.51
C GLY A 550 -33.06 -19.73 2.33
N ALA A 551 -33.94 -19.33 1.43
CA ALA A 551 -35.05 -20.14 0.92
C ALA A 551 -34.86 -20.42 -0.56
N ALA A 552 -35.54 -21.44 -1.11
CA ALA A 552 -35.40 -21.81 -2.51
C ALA A 552 -35.71 -20.66 -3.50
N GLY A 553 -36.67 -19.79 -3.14
CA GLY A 553 -37.04 -18.61 -3.94
C GLY A 553 -35.97 -17.50 -3.99
N TRP A 554 -34.85 -17.64 -3.26
CA TRP A 554 -33.73 -16.71 -3.35
C TRP A 554 -32.87 -16.94 -4.59
N LYS A 555 -32.96 -18.12 -5.23
CA LYS A 555 -32.13 -18.46 -6.40
C LYS A 555 -32.30 -17.44 -7.52
N GLY A 556 -31.17 -16.90 -7.97
CA GLY A 556 -31.03 -15.81 -8.95
C GLY A 556 -31.43 -14.42 -8.45
N GLY A 557 -31.81 -14.26 -7.18
CA GLY A 557 -31.92 -12.94 -6.55
C GLY A 557 -30.56 -12.25 -6.38
N SER A 558 -30.57 -10.93 -6.17
CA SER A 558 -29.35 -10.13 -5.97
C SER A 558 -29.20 -9.66 -4.53
N TYR A 559 -27.96 -9.47 -4.07
CA TYR A 559 -27.68 -9.09 -2.69
C TYR A 559 -26.45 -8.21 -2.53
N ARG A 560 -26.38 -7.56 -1.36
CA ARG A 560 -25.19 -6.94 -0.77
C ARG A 560 -25.15 -7.27 0.72
N PHE A 561 -23.98 -7.15 1.32
CA PHE A 561 -23.83 -7.13 2.76
C PHE A 561 -23.94 -5.69 3.28
N GLU A 562 -24.70 -5.50 4.36
CA GLU A 562 -24.65 -4.32 5.22
C GLU A 562 -23.71 -4.65 6.38
N VAL A 563 -22.50 -4.10 6.38
CA VAL A 563 -21.43 -4.41 7.34
C VAL A 563 -21.18 -3.21 8.23
N LYS A 564 -21.46 -3.33 9.53
CA LYS A 564 -21.11 -2.31 10.53
C LYS A 564 -19.75 -2.64 11.14
N VAL A 565 -18.73 -1.82 10.93
CA VAL A 565 -17.34 -2.13 11.30
C VAL A 565 -16.52 -0.88 11.59
N PHE A 566 -15.56 -0.96 12.51
CA PHE A 566 -14.59 0.11 12.72
C PHE A 566 -13.60 0.18 11.55
N ALA A 567 -13.46 1.36 10.94
CA ALA A 567 -12.52 1.61 9.85
C ALA A 567 -11.37 2.50 10.33
N PRO A 568 -10.13 1.97 10.46
CA PRO A 568 -8.98 2.76 10.87
C PRO A 568 -8.71 3.98 9.97
N SER A 569 -9.01 3.87 8.67
CA SER A 569 -8.82 4.95 7.70
C SER A 569 -9.67 6.20 7.97
N THR A 570 -10.80 6.05 8.67
CA THR A 570 -11.70 7.18 9.01
C THR A 570 -11.75 7.45 10.52
N GLY A 571 -11.22 6.55 11.33
CA GLY A 571 -11.29 6.62 12.79
C GLY A 571 -12.72 6.43 13.32
N LYS A 572 -13.63 5.84 12.54
CA LYS A 572 -15.07 5.75 12.85
C LYS A 572 -15.61 4.32 12.69
N VAL A 573 -16.77 4.06 13.30
CA VAL A 573 -17.58 2.89 12.99
C VAL A 573 -18.46 3.20 11.78
N GLU A 574 -18.12 2.61 10.65
CA GLU A 574 -18.82 2.77 9.37
C GLU A 574 -19.94 1.73 9.22
N THR A 575 -20.92 2.02 8.37
CA THR A 575 -21.93 1.04 7.92
C THR A 575 -21.89 0.95 6.39
N ASN A 576 -21.30 -0.12 5.89
CA ASN A 576 -20.99 -0.30 4.49
C ASN A 576 -22.01 -1.18 3.77
N LEU A 577 -22.45 -0.75 2.59
CA LEU A 577 -23.14 -1.62 1.63
C LEU A 577 -22.12 -2.12 0.61
N VAL A 578 -21.85 -3.42 0.62
CA VAL A 578 -20.73 -4.01 -0.12
C VAL A 578 -21.14 -5.33 -0.77
N THR A 579 -20.61 -5.59 -1.96
CA THR A 579 -20.74 -6.87 -2.66
C THR A 579 -19.96 -7.97 -1.97
N ASP A 580 -20.21 -9.21 -2.37
CA ASP A 580 -19.52 -10.39 -1.84
C ASP A 580 -18.12 -10.54 -2.48
N PRO A 581 -17.03 -10.64 -1.68
CA PRO A 581 -15.71 -10.99 -2.19
C PRO A 581 -15.67 -12.33 -2.95
N TYR A 582 -16.57 -13.26 -2.59
CA TYR A 582 -16.76 -14.56 -3.23
C TYR A 582 -17.95 -14.55 -4.21
N SER A 583 -18.28 -13.39 -4.78
CA SER A 583 -19.29 -13.29 -5.85
C SER A 583 -18.95 -14.26 -6.98
N VAL A 584 -19.92 -15.04 -7.42
CA VAL A 584 -19.82 -15.91 -8.61
C VAL A 584 -20.64 -15.39 -9.80
N ALA A 585 -21.40 -14.33 -9.56
CA ALA A 585 -22.19 -13.60 -10.52
C ALA A 585 -22.52 -12.21 -9.98
N LEU A 586 -22.69 -11.25 -10.88
CA LEU A 586 -22.91 -9.84 -10.58
C LEU A 586 -24.00 -9.28 -11.49
N THR A 587 -24.74 -8.28 -10.99
CA THR A 587 -25.54 -7.40 -11.84
C THR A 587 -24.64 -6.46 -12.62
N ARG A 588 -25.18 -5.79 -13.65
CA ARG A 588 -24.46 -4.75 -14.41
C ARG A 588 -23.70 -3.77 -13.50
N ASN A 589 -22.47 -3.41 -13.88
CA ASN A 589 -21.53 -2.55 -13.16
C ASN A 589 -21.22 -3.04 -11.75
N SER A 590 -21.31 -4.34 -11.52
CA SER A 590 -20.98 -4.99 -10.25
C SER A 590 -21.73 -4.37 -9.07
N ALA A 591 -22.92 -3.81 -9.32
CA ALA A 591 -23.66 -3.06 -8.31
C ALA A 591 -24.18 -3.95 -7.17
N ARG A 592 -24.42 -5.24 -7.46
CA ARG A 592 -24.92 -6.26 -6.52
C ARG A 592 -24.39 -7.64 -6.91
N SER A 593 -24.11 -8.47 -5.92
CA SER A 593 -23.83 -9.90 -6.10
C SER A 593 -25.11 -10.65 -6.45
N VAL A 594 -25.02 -11.78 -7.14
CA VAL A 594 -26.18 -12.60 -7.55
C VAL A 594 -26.06 -14.02 -7.00
N LEU A 595 -27.16 -14.53 -6.44
CA LEU A 595 -27.28 -15.89 -5.92
C LEU A 595 -27.40 -16.90 -7.07
N LEU A 596 -26.28 -17.16 -7.75
CA LEU A 596 -26.20 -18.07 -8.89
C LEU A 596 -25.59 -19.42 -8.49
N ASP A 597 -26.14 -20.52 -9.00
CA ASP A 597 -25.52 -21.86 -8.94
C ASP A 597 -24.79 -22.13 -10.25
N LEU A 598 -23.46 -22.10 -10.24
CA LEU A 598 -22.63 -22.34 -11.43
C LEU A 598 -22.79 -23.75 -12.03
N ASN A 599 -23.39 -24.69 -11.29
CA ASN A 599 -23.66 -26.04 -11.78
C ASN A 599 -24.95 -26.15 -12.60
N ASP A 600 -25.78 -25.10 -12.62
CA ASP A 600 -27.04 -25.10 -13.37
C ASP A 600 -26.79 -25.38 -14.86
N ALA A 601 -27.57 -26.31 -15.41
CA ALA A 601 -27.45 -26.73 -16.80
C ALA A 601 -27.68 -25.57 -17.78
N ALA A 602 -28.52 -24.59 -17.41
CA ALA A 602 -28.77 -23.40 -18.23
C ALA A 602 -27.52 -22.53 -18.45
N LEU A 603 -26.51 -22.66 -17.58
CA LEU A 603 -25.26 -21.91 -17.65
C LEU A 603 -24.15 -22.65 -18.38
N LYS A 604 -24.42 -23.84 -18.92
CA LYS A 604 -23.44 -24.70 -19.58
C LYS A 604 -23.72 -24.75 -21.08
N PRO A 605 -22.74 -24.47 -21.96
CA PRO A 605 -22.91 -24.75 -23.38
C PRO A 605 -23.02 -26.27 -23.62
N GLN A 606 -23.60 -26.65 -24.76
CA GLN A 606 -23.70 -28.05 -25.15
C GLN A 606 -22.32 -28.73 -25.12
N GLY A 607 -22.24 -29.89 -24.48
CA GLY A 607 -21.00 -30.68 -24.37
C GLY A 607 -20.01 -30.19 -23.30
N TRP A 608 -20.33 -29.16 -22.51
CA TRP A 608 -19.42 -28.58 -21.51
C TRP A 608 -18.82 -29.59 -20.54
N ASP A 609 -19.66 -30.45 -19.94
CA ASP A 609 -19.20 -31.41 -18.94
C ASP A 609 -18.28 -32.49 -19.55
N ALA A 610 -18.43 -32.76 -20.86
CA ALA A 610 -17.60 -33.67 -21.64
C ALA A 610 -16.47 -32.99 -22.42
N LEU A 611 -16.23 -31.68 -22.21
CA LEU A 611 -15.23 -30.91 -22.94
C LEU A 611 -13.83 -31.52 -22.74
N LYS A 612 -13.22 -31.94 -23.84
CA LYS A 612 -11.85 -32.47 -23.86
C LYS A 612 -10.86 -31.34 -24.09
N LYS A 613 -9.76 -31.36 -23.34
CA LYS A 613 -8.67 -30.40 -23.51
C LYS A 613 -7.71 -30.82 -24.63
N PRO A 614 -7.14 -29.87 -25.38
CA PRO A 614 -6.04 -30.16 -26.30
C PRO A 614 -4.90 -30.92 -25.59
N ALA A 615 -4.48 -32.04 -26.15
CA ALA A 615 -3.51 -32.93 -25.51
C ALA A 615 -2.12 -32.28 -25.43
N LEU A 616 -1.41 -32.55 -24.33
CA LEU A 616 -0.01 -32.20 -24.13
C LEU A 616 0.73 -33.47 -23.69
N ARG A 617 1.96 -33.68 -24.19
CA ARG A 617 2.84 -34.73 -23.65
C ARG A 617 3.34 -34.34 -22.26
N SER A 618 3.67 -33.06 -22.09
CA SER A 618 4.13 -32.45 -20.84
C SER A 618 3.96 -30.92 -20.90
N ALA A 619 4.27 -30.22 -19.80
CA ALA A 619 4.30 -28.76 -19.78
C ALA A 619 5.33 -28.14 -20.76
N ALA A 620 6.39 -28.88 -21.14
CA ALA A 620 7.39 -28.40 -22.11
C ALA A 620 6.80 -28.23 -23.53
N ASP A 621 5.62 -28.80 -23.77
CA ASP A 621 4.89 -28.60 -25.01
C ASP A 621 4.14 -27.27 -25.06
N LEU A 622 4.01 -26.54 -23.95
CA LEU A 622 3.28 -25.27 -23.94
C LEU A 622 4.00 -24.17 -24.73
N SER A 623 3.19 -23.37 -25.41
CA SER A 623 3.57 -22.09 -26.01
C SER A 623 2.36 -21.17 -25.93
N PHE A 624 2.57 -19.92 -25.55
CA PHE A 624 1.53 -18.97 -25.21
C PHE A 624 1.42 -17.85 -26.25
N TYR A 625 0.18 -17.47 -26.55
CA TYR A 625 -0.16 -16.30 -27.36
C TYR A 625 -0.99 -15.35 -26.49
N GLU A 626 -0.39 -14.24 -26.07
CA GLU A 626 -1.04 -13.26 -25.20
C GLU A 626 -1.95 -12.33 -25.99
N LEU A 627 -3.24 -12.34 -25.65
CA LEU A 627 -4.29 -11.70 -26.41
C LEU A 627 -5.26 -10.97 -25.48
N HIS A 628 -5.54 -9.70 -25.79
CA HIS A 628 -6.64 -8.98 -25.18
C HIS A 628 -7.97 -9.31 -25.88
N LEU A 629 -9.02 -9.50 -25.08
CA LEU A 629 -10.33 -9.93 -25.57
C LEU A 629 -10.92 -8.91 -26.55
N ARG A 630 -10.78 -7.61 -26.26
CA ARG A 630 -11.29 -6.57 -27.15
C ARG A 630 -10.47 -6.45 -28.42
N ASP A 631 -9.14 -6.46 -28.32
CA ASP A 631 -8.23 -6.34 -29.47
C ASP A 631 -8.53 -7.42 -30.51
N PHE A 632 -8.84 -8.64 -30.06
CA PHE A 632 -9.13 -9.78 -30.91
C PHE A 632 -10.22 -9.52 -31.96
N SER A 633 -11.20 -8.65 -31.70
CA SER A 633 -12.36 -8.55 -32.58
C SER A 633 -12.97 -7.16 -32.73
N ALA A 634 -12.51 -6.15 -31.99
CA ALA A 634 -13.03 -4.79 -32.11
C ALA A 634 -12.99 -4.27 -33.56
N ALA A 635 -11.89 -4.56 -34.28
CA ALA A 635 -11.71 -4.18 -35.68
C ALA A 635 -12.11 -5.27 -36.70
N ASP A 636 -12.52 -6.46 -36.26
CA ASP A 636 -12.82 -7.57 -37.19
C ASP A 636 -14.24 -7.43 -37.75
N ALA A 637 -14.34 -6.90 -38.96
CA ALA A 637 -15.61 -6.71 -39.65
C ALA A 637 -16.36 -8.02 -39.95
N THR A 638 -15.66 -9.17 -39.98
CA THR A 638 -16.25 -10.49 -40.21
C THR A 638 -16.96 -11.06 -38.98
N VAL A 639 -16.75 -10.46 -37.80
CA VAL A 639 -17.53 -10.71 -36.59
C VAL A 639 -18.80 -9.84 -36.61
N PRO A 640 -19.99 -10.39 -36.25
CA PRO A 640 -21.21 -9.59 -36.11
C PRO A 640 -20.99 -8.40 -35.17
N ALA A 641 -21.45 -7.21 -35.55
CA ALA A 641 -21.14 -5.97 -34.84
C ALA A 641 -21.42 -6.02 -33.32
N ALA A 642 -22.54 -6.62 -32.91
CA ALA A 642 -22.90 -6.76 -31.49
C ALA A 642 -21.97 -7.68 -30.69
N GLN A 643 -21.19 -8.54 -31.36
CA GLN A 643 -20.26 -9.50 -30.74
C GLN A 643 -18.80 -9.03 -30.79
N ARG A 644 -18.49 -7.93 -31.46
CA ARG A 644 -17.12 -7.39 -31.51
C ARG A 644 -16.67 -6.93 -30.12
N GLY A 645 -15.49 -7.35 -29.73
CA GLY A 645 -14.91 -7.12 -28.41
C GLY A 645 -15.62 -7.88 -27.28
N THR A 646 -16.22 -9.04 -27.57
CA THR A 646 -16.94 -9.86 -26.58
C THR A 646 -16.47 -11.32 -26.60
N TYR A 647 -16.81 -12.09 -25.56
CA TYR A 647 -16.57 -13.54 -25.48
C TYR A 647 -17.12 -14.29 -26.72
N LEU A 648 -18.26 -13.85 -27.26
CA LEU A 648 -18.89 -14.52 -28.39
C LEU A 648 -18.15 -14.34 -29.72
N ALA A 649 -17.22 -13.38 -29.84
CA ALA A 649 -16.37 -13.27 -31.02
C ALA A 649 -15.56 -14.55 -31.29
N PHE A 650 -15.12 -15.25 -30.23
CA PHE A 650 -14.39 -16.52 -30.34
C PHE A 650 -15.26 -17.69 -30.83
N THR A 651 -16.59 -17.55 -30.79
CA THR A 651 -17.51 -18.57 -31.30
C THR A 651 -17.73 -18.46 -32.81
N GLN A 652 -17.28 -17.36 -33.43
CA GLN A 652 -17.41 -17.11 -34.86
C GLN A 652 -16.26 -17.80 -35.61
N ALA A 653 -16.37 -19.11 -35.82
CA ALA A 653 -15.28 -19.93 -36.40
C ALA A 653 -14.79 -19.44 -37.79
N ALA A 654 -15.65 -18.77 -38.55
CA ALA A 654 -15.32 -18.21 -39.87
C ALA A 654 -14.78 -16.77 -39.80
N SER A 655 -14.63 -16.17 -38.62
CA SER A 655 -14.06 -14.84 -38.49
C SER A 655 -12.57 -14.83 -38.87
N SER A 656 -12.06 -13.67 -39.25
CA SER A 656 -10.64 -13.49 -39.55
C SER A 656 -9.78 -13.82 -38.34
N GLY A 657 -10.19 -13.37 -37.14
CA GLY A 657 -9.52 -13.69 -35.88
C GLY A 657 -9.49 -15.19 -35.57
N MET A 658 -10.62 -15.90 -35.65
CA MET A 658 -10.64 -17.34 -35.35
C MET A 658 -9.93 -18.18 -36.41
N THR A 659 -10.02 -17.79 -37.69
CA THR A 659 -9.26 -18.44 -38.77
C THR A 659 -7.75 -18.26 -38.56
N HIS A 660 -7.33 -17.07 -38.12
CA HIS A 660 -5.95 -16.80 -37.75
C HIS A 660 -5.48 -17.67 -36.58
N LEU A 661 -6.22 -17.67 -35.45
CA LEU A 661 -5.87 -18.48 -34.28
C LEU A 661 -5.82 -19.98 -34.60
N LYS A 662 -6.77 -20.48 -35.39
CA LYS A 662 -6.77 -21.87 -35.87
C LYS A 662 -5.53 -22.17 -36.72
N ALA A 663 -5.13 -21.25 -37.59
CA ALA A 663 -3.94 -21.41 -38.43
C ALA A 663 -2.63 -21.44 -37.60
N LEU A 664 -2.58 -20.75 -36.46
CA LEU A 664 -1.49 -20.82 -35.49
C LEU A 664 -1.52 -22.14 -34.69
N ALA A 665 -2.71 -22.56 -34.23
CA ALA A 665 -2.90 -23.84 -33.54
C ALA A 665 -2.48 -25.03 -34.41
N ASP A 666 -2.87 -25.03 -35.69
CA ASP A 666 -2.48 -26.03 -36.68
C ASP A 666 -0.97 -26.02 -36.99
N ALA A 667 -0.31 -24.88 -36.82
CA ALA A 667 1.14 -24.79 -36.91
C ALA A 667 1.85 -25.29 -35.64
N GLY A 668 1.14 -25.32 -34.51
CA GLY A 668 1.59 -25.95 -33.26
C GLY A 668 1.33 -25.15 -31.99
N LEU A 669 0.86 -23.90 -32.07
CA LEU A 669 0.52 -23.09 -30.90
C LEU A 669 -0.42 -23.85 -29.95
N LYS A 670 -0.19 -23.78 -28.63
CA LYS A 670 -0.92 -24.59 -27.65
C LYS A 670 -1.89 -23.83 -26.76
N ALA A 671 -1.63 -22.57 -26.45
CA ALA A 671 -2.44 -21.82 -25.50
C ALA A 671 -2.60 -20.36 -25.90
N VAL A 672 -3.79 -19.82 -25.63
CA VAL A 672 -4.06 -18.39 -25.59
C VAL A 672 -4.02 -17.95 -24.14
N HIS A 673 -3.15 -16.99 -23.82
CA HIS A 673 -3.19 -16.23 -22.57
C HIS A 673 -4.11 -15.06 -22.81
N LEU A 674 -5.24 -15.03 -22.11
CA LEU A 674 -6.13 -13.87 -22.13
C LEU A 674 -5.71 -12.90 -21.04
N LEU A 675 -5.54 -11.63 -21.41
CA LEU A 675 -5.47 -10.50 -20.45
C LEU A 675 -6.66 -10.56 -19.47
N PRO A 676 -6.68 -9.76 -18.38
CA PRO A 676 -7.73 -9.80 -17.37
C PRO A 676 -9.15 -9.98 -17.94
N THR A 677 -9.79 -11.07 -17.54
CA THR A 677 -11.17 -11.41 -17.91
C THR A 677 -12.05 -11.72 -16.69
N PHE A 678 -11.52 -11.49 -15.49
CA PHE A 678 -12.31 -11.35 -14.26
C PHE A 678 -12.95 -9.95 -14.23
N ASP A 679 -13.89 -9.70 -13.32
CA ASP A 679 -14.60 -8.43 -13.16
C ASP A 679 -13.65 -7.28 -12.79
N ILE A 680 -13.58 -6.27 -13.66
CA ILE A 680 -12.68 -5.12 -13.52
C ILE A 680 -13.44 -3.85 -13.15
N ALA A 681 -12.74 -2.91 -12.53
CA ALA A 681 -13.32 -1.65 -12.10
C ALA A 681 -13.48 -0.61 -13.25
N THR A 682 -12.64 -0.68 -14.27
CA THR A 682 -12.32 0.48 -15.12
C THR A 682 -13.13 0.63 -16.39
N ILE A 683 -14.04 -0.30 -16.69
CA ILE A 683 -14.96 -0.18 -17.83
C ILE A 683 -16.41 -0.18 -17.33
N ASN A 684 -17.21 0.78 -17.79
CA ASN A 684 -18.65 0.75 -17.54
C ASN A 684 -19.28 -0.37 -18.39
N GLU A 685 -19.97 -1.33 -17.77
CA GLU A 685 -20.65 -2.43 -18.45
C GLU A 685 -21.93 -2.00 -19.19
N ASP A 686 -22.42 -0.77 -18.98
CA ASP A 686 -23.50 -0.18 -19.79
C ASP A 686 -22.96 0.35 -21.11
N LYS A 687 -22.97 -0.50 -22.15
CA LYS A 687 -22.50 -0.17 -23.49
C LYS A 687 -23.17 1.06 -24.12
N GLY A 688 -24.38 1.41 -23.66
CA GLY A 688 -25.08 2.63 -24.10
C GLY A 688 -24.41 3.93 -23.65
N GLN A 689 -23.51 3.87 -22.67
CA GLN A 689 -22.77 5.02 -22.14
C GLN A 689 -21.37 5.16 -22.73
N TRP A 690 -20.94 4.21 -23.56
CA TRP A 690 -19.62 4.24 -24.18
C TRP A 690 -19.49 5.41 -25.15
N LYS A 691 -18.36 6.11 -25.04
CA LYS A 691 -17.97 7.19 -25.95
C LYS A 691 -16.99 6.65 -26.99
N THR A 692 -16.93 7.35 -28.12
CA THR A 692 -15.97 7.09 -29.20
C THR A 692 -15.20 8.37 -29.50
N PRO A 693 -13.90 8.29 -29.84
CA PRO A 693 -13.11 9.46 -30.22
C PRO A 693 -13.46 9.98 -31.63
N GLY A 694 -14.39 9.32 -32.34
CA GLY A 694 -14.80 9.68 -33.71
C GLY A 694 -13.84 9.16 -34.77
N ASP A 695 -13.89 9.75 -35.97
CA ASP A 695 -12.98 9.39 -37.07
C ASP A 695 -11.61 10.08 -36.89
N LEU A 696 -10.62 9.27 -36.51
CA LEU A 696 -9.24 9.70 -36.30
C LEU A 696 -8.37 9.58 -37.55
N SER A 697 -8.86 8.94 -38.62
CA SER A 697 -8.10 8.72 -39.85
C SER A 697 -7.85 10.00 -40.65
N ARG A 698 -8.60 11.07 -40.35
CA ARG A 698 -8.44 12.40 -40.95
C ARG A 698 -7.13 13.12 -40.56
N PHE A 699 -6.49 12.70 -39.48
CA PHE A 699 -5.29 13.35 -38.96
C PHE A 699 -4.00 12.76 -39.53
N ALA A 700 -2.94 13.57 -39.60
CA ALA A 700 -1.63 13.11 -40.06
C ALA A 700 -1.06 12.01 -39.14
N PRO A 701 -0.31 11.03 -39.67
CA PRO A 701 0.16 9.86 -38.93
C PRO A 701 1.13 10.18 -37.78
N ASN A 702 1.68 11.40 -37.73
CA ASN A 702 2.58 11.91 -36.69
C ASN A 702 2.01 13.12 -35.92
N SER A 703 0.70 13.33 -36.01
CA SER A 703 -0.03 14.34 -35.24
C SER A 703 -0.29 13.85 -33.81
N ASP A 704 -0.44 14.78 -32.87
CA ASP A 704 -0.88 14.53 -31.49
C ASP A 704 -2.42 14.64 -31.34
N GLU A 705 -3.15 14.96 -32.41
CA GLU A 705 -4.61 15.11 -32.38
C GLU A 705 -5.35 13.78 -32.14
N GLN A 706 -4.83 12.65 -32.65
CA GLN A 706 -5.42 11.33 -32.39
C GLN A 706 -5.41 11.00 -30.89
N GLN A 707 -4.26 11.17 -30.23
CA GLN A 707 -4.18 10.86 -28.80
C GLN A 707 -4.96 11.86 -27.93
N LYS A 708 -5.10 13.13 -28.34
CA LYS A 708 -6.00 14.08 -27.65
C LYS A 708 -7.45 13.61 -27.71
N ALA A 709 -7.90 13.15 -28.87
CA ALA A 709 -9.26 12.67 -29.06
C ALA A 709 -9.53 11.36 -28.28
N VAL A 710 -8.56 10.43 -28.26
CA VAL A 710 -8.63 9.23 -27.41
C VAL A 710 -8.63 9.60 -25.93
N ALA A 711 -7.72 10.46 -25.47
CA ALA A 711 -7.63 10.88 -24.08
C ALA A 711 -8.92 11.58 -23.59
N ALA A 712 -9.62 12.30 -24.47
CA ALA A 712 -10.89 12.95 -24.14
C ALA A 712 -12.03 11.96 -23.80
N VAL A 713 -11.90 10.68 -24.17
CA VAL A 713 -12.95 9.66 -23.96
C VAL A 713 -12.47 8.41 -23.23
N ARG A 714 -11.18 8.21 -23.00
CA ARG A 714 -10.58 6.95 -22.52
C ARG A 714 -11.24 6.35 -21.26
N ASP A 715 -11.66 7.17 -20.30
CA ASP A 715 -12.30 6.69 -19.06
C ASP A 715 -13.82 6.43 -19.22
N ALA A 716 -14.35 6.61 -20.44
CA ALA A 716 -15.73 6.38 -20.82
C ALA A 716 -15.83 5.58 -22.12
N ASP A 717 -14.73 5.07 -22.65
CA ASP A 717 -14.70 4.21 -23.82
C ASP A 717 -14.78 2.73 -23.38
N PRO A 718 -14.82 1.77 -24.31
CA PRO A 718 -14.94 0.36 -23.98
C PRO A 718 -13.60 -0.36 -23.72
N TYR A 719 -12.52 0.37 -23.44
CA TYR A 719 -11.17 -0.17 -23.48
C TYR A 719 -10.41 0.06 -22.16
N ASN A 720 -9.97 -1.04 -21.57
CA ASN A 720 -8.88 -1.08 -20.61
C ASN A 720 -8.23 -2.47 -20.70
N TRP A 721 -6.95 -2.61 -20.37
CA TRP A 721 -6.34 -3.95 -20.21
C TRP A 721 -6.98 -4.75 -19.06
N GLY A 722 -7.46 -4.07 -18.03
CA GLY A 722 -8.20 -4.67 -16.92
C GLY A 722 -7.36 -5.11 -15.72
N TYR A 723 -6.15 -4.58 -15.57
CA TYR A 723 -5.34 -4.77 -14.35
C TYR A 723 -5.87 -3.93 -13.18
N ASP A 724 -7.20 -3.95 -12.98
CA ASP A 724 -7.93 -3.16 -11.98
C ASP A 724 -8.98 -4.05 -11.29
N PRO A 725 -8.57 -5.01 -10.45
CA PRO A 725 -9.48 -6.04 -9.96
C PRO A 725 -10.59 -5.48 -9.08
N TYR A 726 -11.83 -5.86 -9.42
CA TYR A 726 -13.01 -5.58 -8.60
C TYR A 726 -13.56 -6.86 -7.95
N HIS A 727 -13.82 -7.91 -8.75
CA HIS A 727 -14.19 -9.25 -8.22
C HIS A 727 -13.48 -10.39 -8.97
N TYR A 728 -12.69 -11.17 -8.24
CA TYR A 728 -11.79 -12.17 -8.84
C TYR A 728 -12.47 -13.40 -9.47
N MET A 729 -13.67 -13.76 -9.02
CA MET A 729 -14.35 -15.03 -9.37
C MET A 729 -15.45 -14.88 -10.44
N VAL A 730 -15.66 -13.68 -10.97
CA VAL A 730 -16.74 -13.39 -11.92
C VAL A 730 -16.13 -12.97 -13.25
N PRO A 731 -16.56 -13.50 -14.40
CA PRO A 731 -16.20 -12.95 -15.69
C PRO A 731 -16.55 -11.46 -15.83
N GLU A 732 -15.72 -10.70 -16.53
CA GLU A 732 -15.99 -9.28 -16.84
C GLU A 732 -17.27 -9.13 -17.66
N GLY A 733 -18.14 -8.18 -17.29
CA GLY A 733 -19.45 -8.00 -17.93
C GLY A 733 -19.41 -7.17 -19.20
N SER A 734 -18.49 -6.21 -19.34
CA SER A 734 -18.33 -5.43 -20.57
C SER A 734 -17.99 -6.29 -21.79
N TYR A 735 -17.31 -7.42 -21.55
CA TYR A 735 -16.97 -8.42 -22.57
C TYR A 735 -18.10 -9.41 -22.88
N ALA A 736 -19.26 -9.34 -22.21
CA ALA A 736 -20.43 -10.12 -22.60
C ALA A 736 -21.32 -9.31 -23.56
N VAL A 737 -22.01 -9.98 -24.48
CA VAL A 737 -23.09 -9.35 -25.26
C VAL A 737 -24.23 -8.97 -24.34
N ASN A 738 -24.65 -9.90 -23.48
CA ASN A 738 -25.52 -9.63 -22.36
C ASN A 738 -24.75 -9.86 -21.03
N PRO A 739 -24.46 -8.80 -20.24
CA PRO A 739 -23.79 -8.94 -18.95
C PRO A 739 -24.46 -9.94 -17.99
N ASP A 740 -25.77 -10.17 -18.07
CA ASP A 740 -26.47 -11.15 -17.23
C ASP A 740 -26.20 -12.61 -17.66
N GLN A 741 -25.67 -12.82 -18.87
CA GLN A 741 -25.34 -14.13 -19.45
C GLN A 741 -23.82 -14.39 -19.50
N ARG A 742 -23.01 -13.52 -18.89
CA ARG A 742 -21.53 -13.55 -18.98
C ARG A 742 -20.91 -14.91 -18.65
N THR A 743 -21.46 -15.66 -17.69
CA THR A 743 -20.98 -17.01 -17.34
C THR A 743 -21.13 -18.00 -18.51
N LEU A 744 -22.27 -18.00 -19.19
CA LEU A 744 -22.51 -18.88 -20.32
C LEU A 744 -21.64 -18.47 -21.53
N GLU A 745 -21.52 -17.18 -21.79
CA GLU A 745 -20.71 -16.65 -22.88
C GLU A 745 -19.21 -16.93 -22.69
N TYR A 746 -18.68 -16.77 -21.46
CA TYR A 746 -17.31 -17.13 -21.12
C TYR A 746 -17.04 -18.62 -21.37
N ARG A 747 -17.94 -19.50 -20.91
CA ARG A 747 -17.82 -20.95 -21.14
C ARG A 747 -17.87 -21.29 -22.64
N ARG A 748 -18.65 -20.57 -23.45
CA ARG A 748 -18.67 -20.72 -24.91
C ARG A 748 -17.34 -20.32 -25.54
N MET A 749 -16.72 -19.22 -25.09
CA MET A 749 -15.37 -18.84 -25.52
C MET A 749 -14.36 -19.94 -25.22
N VAL A 750 -14.31 -20.44 -23.97
CA VAL A 750 -13.38 -21.51 -23.58
C VAL A 750 -13.58 -22.76 -24.42
N ALA A 751 -14.84 -23.17 -24.62
CA ALA A 751 -15.16 -24.32 -25.46
C ALA A 751 -14.74 -24.12 -26.93
N ALA A 752 -14.91 -22.92 -27.49
CA ALA A 752 -14.53 -22.61 -28.86
C ALA A 752 -13.00 -22.61 -29.05
N LEU A 753 -12.25 -22.00 -28.12
CA LEU A 753 -10.78 -22.03 -28.15
C LEU A 753 -10.23 -23.45 -28.01
N ASN A 754 -10.77 -24.25 -27.08
CA ASN A 754 -10.39 -25.66 -26.95
C ASN A 754 -10.74 -26.47 -28.21
N GLY A 755 -11.90 -26.22 -28.81
CA GLY A 755 -12.32 -26.82 -30.08
C GLY A 755 -11.40 -26.44 -31.25
N ALA A 756 -10.78 -25.25 -31.21
CA ALA A 756 -9.77 -24.82 -32.16
C ALA A 756 -8.37 -25.41 -31.89
N GLY A 757 -8.20 -26.21 -30.84
CA GLY A 757 -6.93 -26.82 -30.44
C GLY A 757 -6.09 -26.01 -29.46
N LEU A 758 -6.66 -24.94 -28.88
CA LEU A 758 -5.98 -24.02 -27.98
C LEU A 758 -6.49 -24.14 -26.55
N ARG A 759 -5.57 -24.29 -25.59
CA ARG A 759 -5.84 -24.15 -24.17
C ARG A 759 -6.06 -22.67 -23.81
N VAL A 760 -6.75 -22.42 -22.70
CA VAL A 760 -7.03 -21.06 -22.23
C VAL A 760 -6.29 -20.80 -20.92
N VAL A 761 -5.39 -19.84 -20.93
CA VAL A 761 -4.73 -19.31 -19.73
C VAL A 761 -5.38 -17.98 -19.36
N GLN A 762 -5.64 -17.79 -18.08
CA GLN A 762 -6.18 -16.54 -17.55
C GLN A 762 -5.06 -15.73 -16.87
N ASP A 763 -4.95 -14.45 -17.19
CA ASP A 763 -4.20 -13.49 -16.38
C ASP A 763 -4.94 -13.22 -15.06
N VAL A 764 -4.24 -13.40 -13.94
CA VAL A 764 -4.79 -13.22 -12.59
C VAL A 764 -3.98 -12.19 -11.83
N VAL A 765 -4.67 -11.24 -11.21
CA VAL A 765 -4.08 -10.04 -10.62
C VAL A 765 -4.41 -10.00 -9.13
N PHE A 766 -3.81 -10.92 -8.37
CA PHE A 766 -4.06 -10.99 -6.93
C PHE A 766 -3.20 -10.04 -6.12
N ASN A 767 -2.18 -9.41 -6.71
CA ASN A 767 -1.20 -8.58 -6.02
C ASN A 767 -1.75 -7.22 -5.55
N HIS A 768 -2.89 -6.77 -6.10
CA HIS A 768 -3.58 -5.56 -5.68
C HIS A 768 -5.10 -5.64 -5.95
N THR A 769 -5.82 -4.61 -5.49
CA THR A 769 -7.22 -4.31 -5.90
C THR A 769 -7.30 -2.92 -6.50
N ALA A 770 -8.35 -2.61 -7.26
CA ALA A 770 -8.58 -1.28 -7.80
C ALA A 770 -8.75 -0.18 -6.72
N ALA A 771 -9.24 -0.52 -5.52
CA ALA A 771 -9.45 0.45 -4.44
C ALA A 771 -9.50 -0.18 -3.04
N SER A 772 -9.06 0.59 -2.04
CA SER A 772 -9.08 0.23 -0.61
C SER A 772 -9.84 1.27 0.24
N GLY A 773 -9.87 1.07 1.55
CA GLY A 773 -10.54 1.94 2.52
C GLY A 773 -12.04 2.06 2.27
N GLN A 774 -12.55 3.28 2.37
CA GLN A 774 -13.96 3.60 2.14
C GLN A 774 -14.26 4.08 0.71
N ALA A 775 -13.30 3.96 -0.21
CA ALA A 775 -13.49 4.34 -1.61
C ALA A 775 -14.66 3.57 -2.25
N GLU A 776 -15.35 4.17 -3.23
CA GLU A 776 -16.58 3.62 -3.82
C GLU A 776 -16.41 2.16 -4.27
N ARG A 777 -15.34 1.87 -5.02
CA ARG A 777 -15.03 0.55 -5.59
C ARG A 777 -14.22 -0.37 -4.67
N SER A 778 -14.10 -0.04 -3.38
CA SER A 778 -13.47 -0.96 -2.41
C SER A 778 -14.49 -1.99 -1.91
N VAL A 779 -14.09 -3.27 -1.93
CA VAL A 779 -14.89 -4.41 -1.43
C VAL A 779 -14.25 -4.98 -0.16
N LEU A 780 -13.05 -5.52 -0.29
CA LEU A 780 -12.36 -6.26 0.77
C LEU A 780 -12.15 -5.41 2.02
N ASP A 781 -11.67 -4.18 1.85
CA ASP A 781 -11.31 -3.29 2.95
C ASP A 781 -12.53 -2.64 3.64
N LYS A 782 -13.70 -2.63 2.99
CA LYS A 782 -14.96 -2.23 3.63
C LYS A 782 -15.52 -3.32 4.55
N ILE A 783 -15.09 -4.57 4.38
CA ILE A 783 -15.58 -5.73 5.14
C ILE A 783 -14.65 -6.01 6.33
N VAL A 784 -13.33 -6.10 6.07
CA VAL A 784 -12.32 -6.32 7.11
C VAL A 784 -11.19 -5.30 6.93
N PRO A 785 -11.40 -4.05 7.39
CA PRO A 785 -10.44 -2.97 7.22
C PRO A 785 -9.03 -3.33 7.72
N GLY A 786 -8.01 -3.09 6.89
CA GLY A 786 -6.60 -3.31 7.22
C GLY A 786 -6.14 -4.77 7.20
N TYR A 787 -6.99 -5.72 6.75
CA TYR A 787 -6.63 -7.14 6.68
C TYR A 787 -6.19 -7.58 5.29
N TYR A 788 -6.99 -7.32 4.24
CA TYR A 788 -6.68 -7.87 2.90
C TYR A 788 -5.54 -7.11 2.20
N HIS A 789 -5.21 -5.92 2.68
CA HIS A 789 -4.18 -5.06 2.11
C HIS A 789 -2.89 -5.11 2.92
N ARG A 790 -1.77 -4.98 2.20
CA ARG A 790 -0.48 -4.84 2.85
C ARG A 790 -0.32 -3.41 3.34
N LEU A 791 0.04 -3.26 4.61
CA LEU A 791 0.21 -1.97 5.25
C LEU A 791 1.69 -1.67 5.49
N ASN A 792 2.06 -0.41 5.32
CA ASN A 792 3.33 0.12 5.80
C ASN A 792 3.34 0.22 7.33
N VAL A 793 4.48 0.59 7.92
CA VAL A 793 4.63 0.68 9.39
C VAL A 793 3.75 1.75 10.05
N ASN A 794 3.12 2.64 9.29
CA ASN A 794 2.19 3.65 9.79
C ASN A 794 0.72 3.25 9.57
N GLY A 795 0.44 2.06 9.01
CA GLY A 795 -0.93 1.61 8.71
C GLY A 795 -1.50 2.12 7.39
N GLY A 796 -0.70 2.80 6.56
CA GLY A 796 -1.10 3.18 5.20
C GLY A 796 -0.98 1.99 4.25
N VAL A 797 -1.91 1.86 3.30
CA VAL A 797 -1.86 0.83 2.26
C VAL A 797 -0.66 1.06 1.34
N GLU A 798 0.15 0.02 1.12
CA GLU A 798 1.27 0.04 0.17
C GLU A 798 0.73 0.08 -1.27
N ASN A 799 1.39 0.83 -2.17
CA ASN A 799 0.93 0.99 -3.57
C ASN A 799 2.03 0.73 -4.61
N SER A 800 3.03 -0.10 -4.27
CA SER A 800 4.16 -0.35 -5.16
C SER A 800 3.75 -1.03 -6.47
N THR A 801 2.61 -1.73 -6.52
CA THR A 801 2.15 -2.42 -7.73
C THR A 801 1.52 -1.51 -8.77
N CYS A 802 1.12 -0.29 -8.38
CA CYS A 802 0.33 0.77 -9.07
C CYS A 802 -0.92 1.17 -8.27
N CYS A 803 -1.49 0.22 -7.52
CA CYS A 803 -2.79 0.32 -6.85
C CYS A 803 -2.70 -0.23 -5.42
N ALA A 804 -3.83 -0.47 -4.74
CA ALA A 804 -3.85 -0.93 -3.36
C ALA A 804 -3.34 -2.37 -3.20
N ASN A 805 -2.07 -2.55 -2.81
CA ASN A 805 -1.42 -3.86 -2.67
C ASN A 805 -2.22 -4.78 -1.71
N THR A 806 -2.39 -6.03 -2.09
CA THR A 806 -2.96 -7.07 -1.22
C THR A 806 -1.86 -7.74 -0.38
N ALA A 807 -2.26 -8.43 0.68
CA ALA A 807 -1.37 -9.19 1.56
C ALA A 807 -1.69 -10.70 1.50
N THR A 808 -1.20 -11.41 0.48
CA THR A 808 -1.40 -12.88 0.40
C THR A 808 -0.65 -13.66 1.48
N GLU A 809 0.27 -13.03 2.20
CA GLU A 809 0.83 -13.58 3.43
C GLU A 809 -0.21 -13.76 4.55
N HIS A 810 -1.36 -13.08 4.47
CA HIS A 810 -2.50 -13.28 5.37
C HIS A 810 -3.38 -14.44 4.89
N THR A 811 -3.78 -15.29 5.84
CA THR A 811 -4.34 -16.60 5.55
C THR A 811 -5.62 -16.56 4.72
N MET A 812 -6.53 -15.64 5.00
CA MET A 812 -7.82 -15.53 4.30
C MET A 812 -7.69 -14.82 2.95
N MET A 813 -6.68 -13.97 2.73
CA MET A 813 -6.37 -13.44 1.40
C MET A 813 -5.76 -14.53 0.51
N ARG A 814 -4.82 -15.34 1.02
CA ARG A 814 -4.34 -16.55 0.33
C ARG A 814 -5.47 -17.52 0.03
N LYS A 815 -6.40 -17.72 0.98
CA LYS A 815 -7.57 -18.57 0.75
C LYS A 815 -8.43 -18.05 -0.39
N LEU A 816 -8.71 -16.75 -0.43
CA LEU A 816 -9.45 -16.13 -1.54
C LEU A 816 -8.76 -16.37 -2.89
N MET A 817 -7.43 -16.20 -2.94
CA MET A 817 -6.63 -16.51 -4.13
C MET A 817 -6.77 -17.97 -4.55
N VAL A 818 -6.52 -18.92 -3.63
CA VAL A 818 -6.56 -20.36 -3.92
C VAL A 818 -7.96 -20.82 -4.33
N ASP A 819 -9.00 -20.39 -3.61
CA ASP A 819 -10.39 -20.72 -3.90
C ASP A 819 -10.81 -20.18 -5.28
N THR A 820 -10.32 -18.99 -5.66
CA THR A 820 -10.56 -18.40 -6.99
C THR A 820 -9.96 -19.29 -8.07
N LEU A 821 -8.69 -19.67 -7.94
CA LEU A 821 -8.01 -20.52 -8.92
C LEU A 821 -8.72 -21.87 -9.09
N VAL A 822 -9.14 -22.49 -7.98
CA VAL A 822 -9.92 -23.74 -8.00
C VAL A 822 -11.28 -23.55 -8.67
N LEU A 823 -11.97 -22.44 -8.40
CA LEU A 823 -13.25 -22.13 -9.03
C LEU A 823 -13.09 -21.92 -10.55
N MET A 824 -12.10 -21.13 -10.98
CA MET A 824 -11.84 -20.88 -12.40
C MET A 824 -11.42 -22.16 -13.13
N ALA A 825 -10.58 -22.99 -12.51
CA ALA A 825 -10.22 -24.30 -13.04
C ALA A 825 -11.43 -25.24 -13.17
N ARG A 826 -12.26 -25.37 -12.13
CA ARG A 826 -13.38 -26.34 -12.13
C ARG A 826 -14.60 -25.85 -12.91
N ALA A 827 -15.06 -24.63 -12.62
CA ALA A 827 -16.33 -24.12 -13.13
C ALA A 827 -16.22 -23.49 -14.54
N TYR A 828 -15.04 -22.94 -14.88
CA TYR A 828 -14.76 -22.32 -16.18
C TYR A 828 -13.74 -23.09 -17.00
N LYS A 829 -13.22 -24.22 -16.49
CA LYS A 829 -12.26 -25.09 -17.18
C LYS A 829 -11.05 -24.30 -17.69
N VAL A 830 -10.55 -23.33 -16.93
CA VAL A 830 -9.29 -22.64 -17.28
C VAL A 830 -8.12 -23.65 -17.24
N ASP A 831 -7.20 -23.55 -18.20
CA ASP A 831 -6.10 -24.50 -18.43
C ASP A 831 -4.75 -24.05 -17.81
N GLY A 832 -4.66 -22.83 -17.30
CA GLY A 832 -3.46 -22.29 -16.67
C GLY A 832 -3.68 -20.87 -16.16
N PHE A 833 -2.74 -20.38 -15.35
CA PHE A 833 -2.82 -19.06 -14.75
C PHE A 833 -1.48 -18.33 -14.88
N ARG A 834 -1.53 -17.09 -15.37
CA ARG A 834 -0.42 -16.14 -15.32
C ARG A 834 -0.65 -15.18 -14.16
N PHE A 835 0.25 -15.17 -13.19
CA PHE A 835 0.21 -14.24 -12.06
C PHE A 835 0.91 -12.94 -12.42
N ASP A 836 0.11 -11.87 -12.47
CA ASP A 836 0.60 -10.51 -12.51
C ASP A 836 1.40 -10.18 -11.25
N LEU A 837 2.53 -9.49 -11.42
CA LEU A 837 3.48 -9.12 -10.36
C LEU A 837 3.64 -10.23 -9.29
N MET A 838 3.89 -11.47 -9.75
CA MET A 838 3.97 -12.66 -8.90
C MET A 838 4.97 -12.52 -7.74
N GLY A 839 5.99 -11.69 -7.90
CA GLY A 839 6.94 -11.32 -6.85
C GLY A 839 6.34 -10.66 -5.60
N HIS A 840 5.07 -10.22 -5.63
CA HIS A 840 4.34 -9.69 -4.47
C HIS A 840 3.57 -10.75 -3.68
N HIS A 841 3.67 -12.02 -4.09
CA HIS A 841 3.18 -13.20 -3.38
C HIS A 841 4.31 -13.97 -2.71
N LEU A 842 4.01 -14.79 -1.72
CA LEU A 842 5.00 -15.69 -1.11
C LEU A 842 5.15 -16.97 -1.92
N VAL A 843 6.35 -17.59 -1.88
CA VAL A 843 6.57 -18.93 -2.45
C VAL A 843 5.57 -19.94 -1.87
N SER A 844 5.21 -19.82 -0.59
CA SER A 844 4.20 -20.65 0.07
C SER A 844 2.80 -20.50 -0.51
N ASP A 845 2.48 -19.35 -1.10
CA ASP A 845 1.16 -19.08 -1.67
C ASP A 845 1.01 -19.86 -2.97
N LEU A 846 2.06 -19.87 -3.80
CA LEU A 846 2.12 -20.66 -5.04
C LEU A 846 2.15 -22.17 -4.74
N GLN A 847 2.80 -22.58 -3.66
CA GLN A 847 2.75 -23.98 -3.20
C GLN A 847 1.34 -24.40 -2.78
N ALA A 848 0.62 -23.54 -2.06
CA ALA A 848 -0.78 -23.78 -1.68
C ALA A 848 -1.69 -23.86 -2.92
N ALA A 849 -1.52 -22.94 -3.89
CA ALA A 849 -2.24 -22.98 -5.16
C ALA A 849 -1.96 -24.28 -5.93
N ARG A 850 -0.68 -24.69 -6.04
CA ARG A 850 -0.29 -25.93 -6.71
C ARG A 850 -0.94 -27.16 -6.06
N ALA A 851 -0.87 -27.26 -4.74
CA ALA A 851 -1.47 -28.37 -4.00
C ALA A 851 -3.00 -28.44 -4.18
N ALA A 852 -3.68 -27.31 -4.16
CA ALA A 852 -5.12 -27.24 -4.36
C ALA A 852 -5.55 -27.63 -5.78
N LEU A 853 -4.80 -27.18 -6.79
CA LEU A 853 -5.05 -27.55 -8.18
C LEU A 853 -4.76 -29.03 -8.43
N ASP A 854 -3.68 -29.58 -7.88
CA ASP A 854 -3.32 -31.01 -8.03
C ASP A 854 -4.38 -31.97 -7.47
N ALA A 855 -5.21 -31.49 -6.55
CA ALA A 855 -6.32 -32.26 -5.98
C ALA A 855 -7.53 -32.38 -6.94
N LEU A 856 -7.58 -31.59 -8.02
CA LEU A 856 -8.65 -31.64 -9.02
C LEU A 856 -8.41 -32.78 -10.01
N THR A 857 -9.44 -33.61 -10.21
CA THR A 857 -9.37 -34.75 -11.11
C THR A 857 -10.51 -34.74 -12.14
N VAL A 858 -10.30 -35.35 -13.30
CA VAL A 858 -11.32 -35.40 -14.35
C VAL A 858 -12.60 -36.08 -13.85
N GLN A 859 -12.46 -37.12 -13.03
CA GLN A 859 -13.57 -37.92 -12.51
C GLN A 859 -14.42 -37.14 -11.50
N LYS A 860 -13.80 -36.34 -10.62
CA LYS A 860 -14.49 -35.61 -9.55
C LYS A 860 -14.90 -34.21 -9.97
N ASP A 861 -14.01 -33.50 -10.67
CA ASP A 861 -14.09 -32.06 -10.91
C ASP A 861 -14.21 -31.73 -12.41
N GLY A 862 -14.12 -32.72 -13.30
CA GLY A 862 -14.23 -32.53 -14.75
C GLY A 862 -13.01 -31.88 -15.39
N VAL A 863 -11.88 -31.77 -14.67
CA VAL A 863 -10.60 -31.20 -15.16
C VAL A 863 -9.40 -31.95 -14.58
N ASP A 864 -8.32 -32.06 -15.35
CA ASP A 864 -7.04 -32.59 -14.86
C ASP A 864 -6.22 -31.45 -14.26
N GLY A 865 -6.23 -31.35 -12.93
CA GLY A 865 -5.55 -30.29 -12.21
C GLY A 865 -4.03 -30.30 -12.37
N LYS A 866 -3.42 -31.48 -12.56
CA LYS A 866 -1.97 -31.61 -12.75
C LYS A 866 -1.49 -31.07 -14.09
N ALA A 867 -2.40 -30.95 -15.06
CA ALA A 867 -2.13 -30.36 -16.37
C ALA A 867 -2.25 -28.82 -16.36
N ILE A 868 -2.79 -28.22 -15.30
CA ILE A 868 -2.92 -26.77 -15.17
C ILE A 868 -1.54 -26.17 -14.88
N TYR A 869 -1.08 -25.27 -15.73
CA TYR A 869 0.24 -24.66 -15.58
C TYR A 869 0.18 -23.29 -14.88
N LEU A 870 1.16 -23.02 -14.01
CA LEU A 870 1.31 -21.74 -13.30
C LEU A 870 2.58 -21.04 -13.75
N TYR A 871 2.48 -19.76 -14.06
CA TYR A 871 3.63 -18.89 -14.31
C TYR A 871 3.31 -17.44 -13.96
N GLY A 872 4.30 -16.55 -13.99
CA GLY A 872 4.04 -15.14 -13.70
C GLY A 872 5.27 -14.26 -13.72
N GLU A 873 5.09 -13.04 -13.22
CA GLU A 873 6.11 -12.01 -13.14
C GLU A 873 6.90 -12.05 -11.83
N GLY A 874 7.99 -12.81 -11.81
CA GLY A 874 8.84 -12.97 -10.63
C GLY A 874 9.79 -11.79 -10.36
N TRP A 875 9.37 -10.54 -10.62
CA TRP A 875 10.14 -9.32 -10.39
C TRP A 875 10.32 -9.05 -8.88
N ASP A 876 11.43 -8.44 -8.48
CA ASP A 876 11.74 -8.18 -7.06
C ASP A 876 11.87 -6.67 -6.80
N PHE A 877 10.81 -6.03 -6.31
CA PHE A 877 10.77 -4.59 -6.06
C PHE A 877 9.70 -4.23 -5.02
N GLY A 878 9.62 -2.95 -4.64
CA GLY A 878 8.65 -2.47 -3.66
C GLY A 878 8.96 -2.94 -2.24
N GLU A 879 7.92 -2.99 -1.40
CA GLU A 879 8.00 -3.35 0.02
C GLU A 879 8.33 -4.82 0.27
N VAL A 880 8.21 -5.68 -0.75
CA VAL A 880 8.47 -7.13 -0.67
C VAL A 880 9.92 -7.48 -1.02
N ALA A 881 10.67 -6.53 -1.58
CA ALA A 881 12.01 -6.74 -2.13
C ALA A 881 12.95 -7.41 -1.13
N ALA A 882 13.85 -8.25 -1.64
CA ALA A 882 14.82 -8.99 -0.82
C ALA A 882 14.18 -9.80 0.34
N GLY A 883 12.91 -10.19 0.18
CA GLY A 883 12.18 -10.96 1.18
C GLY A 883 11.80 -10.19 2.44
N ALA A 884 11.70 -8.86 2.37
CA ALA A 884 11.35 -8.01 3.53
C ALA A 884 10.01 -8.37 4.19
N ARG A 885 9.09 -8.97 3.44
CA ARG A 885 7.77 -9.47 3.91
C ARG A 885 7.68 -11.00 3.97
N GLY A 886 8.81 -11.70 3.93
CA GLY A 886 8.90 -13.16 3.79
C GLY A 886 9.43 -13.57 2.42
N LYS A 887 9.70 -14.86 2.22
CA LYS A 887 10.26 -15.37 0.96
C LYS A 887 9.25 -15.23 -0.19
N ASN A 888 9.35 -14.12 -0.91
CA ASN A 888 8.50 -13.76 -2.02
C ASN A 888 8.83 -14.55 -3.30
N ALA A 889 7.86 -14.69 -4.21
CA ALA A 889 7.90 -15.58 -5.37
C ALA A 889 8.64 -14.97 -6.58
N THR A 890 9.90 -14.59 -6.35
CA THR A 890 10.80 -14.05 -7.38
C THR A 890 11.37 -15.16 -8.26
N GLN A 891 11.96 -14.78 -9.40
CA GLN A 891 12.70 -15.68 -10.29
C GLN A 891 13.73 -16.55 -9.55
N LEU A 892 14.48 -15.96 -8.62
CA LEU A 892 15.50 -16.67 -7.84
C LEU A 892 14.88 -17.58 -6.77
N ASN A 893 13.83 -17.11 -6.10
CA ASN A 893 13.19 -17.84 -5.01
C ASN A 893 12.34 -19.03 -5.48
N LEU A 894 11.91 -19.02 -6.75
CA LEU A 894 11.13 -20.08 -7.38
C LEU A 894 11.95 -21.21 -8.03
N PHE A 895 13.29 -21.18 -7.91
CA PHE A 895 14.15 -22.27 -8.37
C PHE A 895 13.63 -23.64 -7.88
N GLY A 896 13.30 -24.52 -8.83
CA GLY A 896 12.85 -25.89 -8.55
C GLY A 896 11.41 -26.04 -8.09
N GLN A 897 10.62 -24.97 -8.07
CA GLN A 897 9.19 -25.01 -7.70
C GLN A 897 8.29 -25.47 -8.87
N GLY A 898 8.81 -25.54 -10.10
CA GLY A 898 8.03 -25.91 -11.28
C GLY A 898 7.03 -24.86 -11.75
N VAL A 899 7.16 -23.62 -11.27
CA VAL A 899 6.37 -22.44 -11.66
C VAL A 899 7.20 -21.60 -12.63
N GLY A 900 6.60 -21.18 -13.74
CA GLY A 900 7.28 -20.36 -14.75
C GLY A 900 7.46 -18.90 -14.33
N THR A 901 8.57 -18.28 -14.71
CA THR A 901 8.77 -16.83 -14.63
C THR A 901 9.20 -16.26 -15.96
N PHE A 902 8.73 -15.04 -16.29
CA PHE A 902 9.19 -14.32 -17.48
C PHE A 902 10.72 -14.12 -17.47
N ASN A 903 11.36 -14.37 -18.61
CA ASN A 903 12.80 -14.25 -18.79
C ASN A 903 13.16 -12.94 -19.51
N ASP A 904 13.26 -11.88 -18.71
CA ASP A 904 13.80 -10.56 -19.05
C ASP A 904 15.24 -10.59 -19.62
N ARG A 905 16.08 -11.56 -19.22
CA ARG A 905 17.48 -11.66 -19.73
C ARG A 905 17.48 -11.91 -21.23
N LEU A 906 16.69 -12.88 -21.70
CA LEU A 906 16.56 -13.17 -23.13
C LEU A 906 15.86 -12.02 -23.86
N ARG A 907 14.77 -11.48 -23.27
CA ARG A 907 14.03 -10.35 -23.85
C ARG A 907 14.97 -9.20 -24.20
N ASP A 908 15.76 -8.73 -23.24
CA ASP A 908 16.63 -7.56 -23.41
C ASP A 908 17.84 -7.88 -24.28
N ALA A 909 18.40 -9.09 -24.17
CA ALA A 909 19.52 -9.48 -25.02
C ALA A 909 19.14 -9.58 -26.50
N VAL A 910 17.92 -10.01 -26.81
CA VAL A 910 17.42 -10.12 -28.18
C VAL A 910 16.95 -8.78 -28.72
N ARG A 911 16.12 -8.04 -27.98
CA ARG A 911 15.55 -6.76 -28.41
C ARG A 911 16.54 -5.59 -28.33
N GLY A 912 17.35 -5.52 -27.27
CA GLY A 912 18.24 -4.40 -26.95
C GLY A 912 17.63 -3.37 -26.01
N GLY A 913 18.46 -2.78 -25.14
CA GLY A 913 18.01 -1.88 -24.08
C GLY A 913 17.21 -2.61 -22.99
N ASN A 914 16.34 -1.88 -22.28
CA ASN A 914 15.42 -2.43 -21.29
C ASN A 914 14.15 -1.54 -21.21
N PRO A 915 13.08 -1.95 -20.49
CA PRO A 915 11.86 -1.16 -20.34
C PRO A 915 12.06 0.27 -19.82
N PHE A 916 13.11 0.54 -19.05
CA PHE A 916 13.35 1.81 -18.38
C PHE A 916 14.36 2.71 -19.11
N GLY A 917 14.94 2.27 -20.23
CA GLY A 917 15.93 3.05 -20.96
C GLY A 917 16.54 2.36 -22.18
N GLY A 918 17.32 3.11 -22.94
CA GLY A 918 17.99 2.57 -24.14
C GLY A 918 17.02 2.28 -25.29
N LEU A 919 16.06 3.18 -25.57
CA LEU A 919 15.07 3.01 -26.64
C LEU A 919 15.70 2.68 -28.00
N GLN A 920 16.84 3.27 -28.32
CA GLN A 920 17.58 3.02 -29.57
C GLN A 920 18.81 2.10 -29.38
N GLU A 921 19.01 1.55 -28.18
CA GLU A 921 20.08 0.58 -27.92
C GLU A 921 19.76 -0.75 -28.61
N GLN A 922 20.70 -1.25 -29.42
CA GLN A 922 20.50 -2.47 -30.21
C GLN A 922 20.78 -3.74 -29.39
N GLY A 923 19.97 -4.77 -29.64
CA GLY A 923 20.18 -6.15 -29.16
C GLY A 923 20.61 -7.07 -30.29
N PHE A 924 20.68 -8.37 -30.00
CA PHE A 924 21.09 -9.40 -30.96
C PHE A 924 20.26 -9.36 -32.24
N ALA A 925 18.92 -9.31 -32.15
CA ALA A 925 18.06 -9.35 -33.32
C ALA A 925 17.90 -8.00 -34.03
N THR A 926 18.29 -6.89 -33.39
CA THR A 926 18.18 -5.54 -33.97
C THR A 926 19.52 -4.98 -34.45
N GLY A 927 20.54 -5.82 -34.62
CA GLY A 927 21.78 -5.46 -35.31
C GLY A 927 22.95 -5.04 -34.45
N ALA A 928 22.97 -5.36 -33.15
CA ALA A 928 24.11 -5.02 -32.28
C ALA A 928 25.45 -5.48 -32.89
N PHE A 929 26.39 -4.55 -33.02
CA PHE A 929 27.69 -4.66 -33.70
C PHE A 929 27.66 -4.96 -35.20
N VAL A 930 26.85 -5.93 -35.65
CA VAL A 930 26.86 -6.44 -37.03
C VAL A 930 26.10 -5.58 -38.03
N LEU A 931 25.19 -4.73 -37.54
CA LEU A 931 24.43 -3.81 -38.37
C LEU A 931 24.10 -2.56 -37.56
N PRO A 932 25.12 -1.74 -37.22
CA PRO A 932 24.99 -0.66 -36.24
C PRO A 932 24.10 0.48 -36.77
N ASN A 933 23.31 1.07 -35.89
CA ASN A 933 22.36 2.14 -36.24
C ASN A 933 22.97 3.55 -36.29
N GLY A 934 24.28 3.69 -36.09
CA GLY A 934 25.01 4.95 -36.09
C GLY A 934 25.03 5.69 -34.75
N LEU A 935 24.40 5.14 -33.70
CA LEU A 935 24.43 5.70 -32.35
C LEU A 935 25.52 5.09 -31.46
N PRO A 936 25.95 5.79 -30.39
CA PRO A 936 26.95 5.27 -29.45
C PRO A 936 26.58 3.89 -28.88
N GLY A 937 27.57 3.00 -28.78
CA GLY A 937 27.40 1.65 -28.25
C GLY A 937 26.85 0.61 -29.24
N GLY A 938 26.23 1.03 -30.36
CA GLY A 938 25.74 0.11 -31.40
C GLY A 938 26.84 -0.70 -32.10
N ALA A 939 28.08 -0.18 -32.14
CA ALA A 939 29.25 -0.81 -32.74
C ALA A 939 30.20 -1.49 -31.72
N ASP A 940 29.76 -1.69 -30.47
CA ASP A 940 30.57 -2.33 -29.43
C ASP A 940 30.55 -3.87 -29.57
N LYS A 941 31.68 -4.43 -30.01
CA LYS A 941 31.86 -5.88 -30.17
C LYS A 941 31.73 -6.61 -28.83
N ALA A 942 32.37 -6.12 -27.76
CA ALA A 942 32.39 -6.79 -26.48
C ALA A 942 30.98 -6.90 -25.89
N LYS A 943 30.21 -5.80 -25.99
CA LYS A 943 28.80 -5.77 -25.62
C LYS A 943 27.98 -6.78 -26.43
N ALA A 944 28.12 -6.78 -27.76
CA ALA A 944 27.39 -7.72 -28.62
C ALA A 944 27.70 -9.19 -28.30
N LEU A 945 28.96 -9.52 -27.97
CA LEU A 945 29.32 -10.87 -27.53
C LEU A 945 28.74 -11.24 -26.17
N ALA A 946 28.67 -10.29 -25.22
CA ALA A 946 28.03 -10.50 -23.93
C ALA A 946 26.52 -10.72 -24.07
N LEU A 947 25.84 -9.97 -24.96
CA LEU A 947 24.43 -10.21 -25.28
C LEU A 947 24.24 -11.59 -25.89
N ALA A 948 25.14 -12.04 -26.78
CA ALA A 948 25.06 -13.38 -27.36
C ALA A 948 25.15 -14.49 -26.30
N ASP A 949 25.94 -14.31 -25.23
CA ASP A 949 25.98 -15.26 -24.10
C ASP A 949 24.66 -15.32 -23.34
N LEU A 950 23.98 -14.18 -23.14
CA LEU A 950 22.64 -14.14 -22.53
C LEU A 950 21.60 -14.80 -23.44
N VAL A 951 21.67 -14.61 -24.76
CA VAL A 951 20.78 -15.30 -25.71
C VAL A 951 21.03 -16.82 -25.67
N ARG A 952 22.30 -17.28 -25.67
CA ARG A 952 22.64 -18.70 -25.51
C ARG A 952 22.06 -19.26 -24.21
N LEU A 953 22.25 -18.57 -23.09
CA LEU A 953 21.68 -18.98 -21.82
C LEU A 953 20.14 -19.08 -21.90
N GLY A 954 19.47 -18.07 -22.47
CA GLY A 954 18.02 -18.09 -22.65
C GLY A 954 17.53 -19.26 -23.53
N LEU A 955 18.27 -19.62 -24.59
CA LEU A 955 17.98 -20.79 -25.44
C LEU A 955 18.02 -22.12 -24.67
N THR A 956 18.70 -22.20 -23.52
CA THR A 956 18.70 -23.40 -22.66
C THR A 956 17.44 -23.52 -21.78
N GLY A 957 16.55 -22.53 -21.80
CA GLY A 957 15.52 -22.37 -20.77
C GLY A 957 16.06 -21.68 -19.51
N ASN A 958 17.04 -20.78 -19.68
CA ASN A 958 17.67 -19.95 -18.64
C ASN A 958 18.20 -20.73 -17.43
N LEU A 959 18.75 -21.91 -17.68
CA LEU A 959 19.17 -22.85 -16.63
C LEU A 959 20.33 -22.31 -15.80
N ARG A 960 20.14 -22.28 -14.49
CA ARG A 960 21.13 -21.80 -13.51
C ARG A 960 22.46 -22.53 -13.62
N ASP A 961 22.39 -23.86 -13.73
CA ASP A 961 23.54 -24.76 -13.59
C ASP A 961 24.09 -25.26 -14.95
N TYR A 962 23.49 -24.84 -16.07
CA TYR A 962 23.99 -25.19 -17.41
C TYR A 962 25.36 -24.57 -17.65
N ARG A 963 26.30 -25.33 -18.20
CA ARG A 963 27.67 -24.88 -18.48
C ARG A 963 27.84 -24.48 -19.95
N LEU A 964 28.33 -23.27 -20.19
CA LEU A 964 28.66 -22.78 -21.53
C LEU A 964 30.03 -22.09 -21.56
N THR A 965 30.64 -22.05 -22.74
CA THR A 965 31.81 -21.22 -23.00
C THR A 965 31.35 -19.79 -23.28
N ASN A 966 31.74 -18.84 -22.44
CA ASN A 966 31.39 -17.42 -22.60
C ASN A 966 32.27 -16.72 -23.65
N ALA A 967 32.00 -15.44 -23.88
CA ALA A 967 32.73 -14.58 -24.82
C ALA A 967 34.23 -14.44 -24.52
N SER A 968 34.66 -14.64 -23.27
CA SER A 968 36.09 -14.64 -22.90
C SER A 968 36.78 -15.99 -23.12
N GLY A 969 36.03 -17.05 -23.48
CA GLY A 969 36.54 -18.40 -23.65
C GLY A 969 36.53 -19.25 -22.37
N GLN A 970 35.98 -18.72 -21.28
CA GLN A 970 35.86 -19.45 -20.01
C GLN A 970 34.59 -20.30 -19.99
N THR A 971 34.68 -21.50 -19.42
CA THR A 971 33.50 -22.30 -19.11
C THR A 971 32.86 -21.79 -17.82
N VAL A 972 31.64 -21.26 -17.91
CA VAL A 972 30.86 -20.71 -16.79
C VAL A 972 29.51 -21.40 -16.69
N THR A 973 28.87 -21.36 -15.51
CA THR A 973 27.46 -21.74 -15.37
C THR A 973 26.55 -20.59 -15.80
N GLY A 974 25.27 -20.85 -16.03
CA GLY A 974 24.27 -19.81 -16.27
C GLY A 974 24.21 -18.75 -15.16
N ALA A 975 24.31 -19.15 -13.89
CA ALA A 975 24.42 -18.23 -12.76
C ALA A 975 25.75 -17.44 -12.71
N GLY A 976 26.79 -17.96 -13.36
CA GLY A 976 28.08 -17.28 -13.50
C GLY A 976 28.04 -16.10 -14.49
N LEU A 977 27.05 -16.07 -15.40
CA LEU A 977 26.77 -14.91 -16.24
C LEU A 977 26.00 -13.84 -15.45
N LYS A 978 26.18 -12.58 -15.83
CA LYS A 978 25.59 -11.42 -15.16
C LYS A 978 24.52 -10.76 -16.02
N TYR A 979 23.48 -10.28 -15.36
CA TYR A 979 22.48 -9.38 -15.92
C TYR A 979 22.23 -8.29 -14.89
N GLY A 980 22.80 -7.10 -15.14
CA GLY A 980 23.07 -6.13 -14.08
C GLY A 980 23.91 -6.77 -12.97
N ASP A 981 23.52 -6.56 -11.73
CA ASP A 981 24.20 -7.15 -10.55
C ASP A 981 23.73 -8.58 -10.23
N ALA A 982 22.64 -9.04 -10.86
CA ALA A 982 22.04 -10.34 -10.61
C ALA A 982 22.69 -11.47 -11.43
N PRO A 983 22.64 -12.74 -10.96
CA PRO A 983 22.92 -13.88 -11.81
C PRO A 983 21.91 -13.95 -12.96
N ALA A 984 22.39 -14.22 -14.18
CA ALA A 984 21.53 -14.29 -15.34
C ALA A 984 20.69 -15.57 -15.37
N GLY A 985 21.33 -16.73 -15.11
CA GLY A 985 20.66 -18.02 -15.06
C GLY A 985 20.03 -18.27 -13.69
N TYR A 986 18.73 -18.61 -13.68
CA TYR A 986 17.98 -18.79 -12.44
C TYR A 986 17.11 -20.05 -12.40
N ALA A 987 16.85 -20.72 -13.53
CA ALA A 987 15.88 -21.80 -13.60
C ALA A 987 16.49 -23.18 -13.25
N ALA A 988 15.72 -24.05 -12.59
CA ALA A 988 16.08 -25.44 -12.32
C ALA A 988 15.67 -26.40 -13.46
N SER A 989 14.65 -26.03 -14.24
CA SER A 989 14.13 -26.76 -15.39
C SER A 989 13.75 -25.76 -16.48
N PRO A 990 13.86 -26.10 -17.77
CA PRO A 990 13.50 -25.19 -18.85
C PRO A 990 12.04 -24.70 -18.77
N ARG A 991 11.14 -25.48 -18.16
CA ARG A 991 9.74 -25.05 -17.97
C ARG A 991 9.62 -23.80 -17.09
N GLU A 992 10.55 -23.59 -16.15
CA GLU A 992 10.52 -22.44 -15.23
C GLU A 992 10.87 -21.10 -15.92
N ALA A 993 11.27 -21.11 -17.18
CA ALA A 993 11.56 -19.91 -17.96
C ALA A 993 10.52 -19.69 -19.06
N ILE A 994 9.75 -18.61 -18.94
CA ILE A 994 8.87 -18.11 -20.02
C ILE A 994 9.70 -17.17 -20.89
N THR A 995 10.06 -17.62 -22.09
CA THR A 995 10.92 -16.87 -23.02
C THR A 995 10.07 -16.01 -23.93
N TYR A 996 10.38 -14.73 -24.01
CA TYR A 996 9.61 -13.74 -24.75
C TYR A 996 10.50 -12.59 -25.22
N VAL A 997 10.02 -11.83 -26.21
CA VAL A 997 10.65 -10.62 -26.73
C VAL A 997 9.65 -9.49 -26.92
N SER A 998 8.44 -9.64 -26.38
CA SER A 998 7.34 -8.67 -26.47
C SER A 998 6.18 -9.22 -25.65
N ALA A 999 5.42 -8.32 -25.07
CA ALA A 999 4.19 -8.56 -24.32
C ALA A 999 3.28 -7.34 -24.53
N HIS A 1000 2.15 -7.32 -23.82
CA HIS A 1000 1.20 -6.21 -23.87
C HIS A 1000 1.79 -4.89 -23.38
N ASP A 1001 2.67 -4.95 -22.37
CA ASP A 1001 3.44 -3.85 -21.79
C ASP A 1001 4.69 -3.51 -22.60
N ASN A 1002 5.13 -2.25 -22.52
CA ASN A 1002 6.23 -1.68 -23.32
C ASN A 1002 5.92 -1.64 -24.83
N GLN A 1003 6.91 -1.29 -25.66
CA GLN A 1003 6.73 -1.27 -27.11
C GLN A 1003 6.51 -2.69 -27.66
N THR A 1004 5.68 -2.80 -28.70
CA THR A 1004 5.61 -4.03 -29.49
C THR A 1004 6.97 -4.41 -30.09
N LEU A 1005 7.13 -5.64 -30.56
CA LEU A 1005 8.36 -6.07 -31.23
C LEU A 1005 8.67 -5.24 -32.47
N TYR A 1006 7.64 -4.92 -33.27
CA TYR A 1006 7.82 -4.11 -34.46
C TYR A 1006 8.27 -2.69 -34.15
N ASP A 1007 7.63 -2.04 -33.18
CA ASP A 1007 7.97 -0.68 -32.76
C ASP A 1007 9.40 -0.62 -32.18
N ALA A 1008 9.82 -1.63 -31.43
CA ALA A 1008 11.20 -1.74 -30.96
C ALA A 1008 12.21 -1.94 -32.11
N VAL A 1009 11.90 -2.77 -33.11
CA VAL A 1009 12.74 -2.92 -34.30
C VAL A 1009 12.85 -1.59 -35.05
N LEU A 1010 11.76 -0.83 -35.16
CA LEU A 1010 11.78 0.49 -35.81
C LEU A 1010 12.71 1.47 -35.12
N LEU A 1011 12.67 1.54 -33.79
CA LEU A 1011 13.50 2.44 -32.98
C LEU A 1011 14.99 2.08 -33.02
N LYS A 1012 15.32 0.80 -33.22
CA LYS A 1012 16.68 0.28 -33.02
C LYS A 1012 17.43 -0.06 -34.29
N ALA A 1013 16.74 -0.49 -35.35
CA ALA A 1013 17.38 -0.81 -36.62
C ALA A 1013 18.02 0.44 -37.26
N PRO A 1014 19.04 0.29 -38.11
CA PRO A 1014 19.61 1.41 -38.84
C PRO A 1014 18.56 2.20 -39.63
N ALA A 1015 18.75 3.52 -39.72
CA ALA A 1015 17.81 4.39 -40.43
C ALA A 1015 17.58 3.95 -41.89
N ASN A 1016 18.61 3.43 -42.57
CA ASN A 1016 18.56 2.95 -43.95
C ASN A 1016 18.12 1.47 -44.11
N ALA A 1017 17.76 0.77 -43.03
CA ALA A 1017 17.28 -0.61 -43.12
C ALA A 1017 15.95 -0.69 -43.87
N THR A 1018 15.89 -1.57 -44.88
CA THR A 1018 14.70 -1.80 -45.72
C THR A 1018 13.56 -2.47 -44.92
N PRO A 1019 12.30 -2.36 -45.38
CA PRO A 1019 11.17 -3.07 -44.77
C PRO A 1019 11.39 -4.58 -44.66
N ALA A 1020 11.99 -5.20 -45.68
CA ALA A 1020 12.34 -6.61 -45.67
C ALA A 1020 13.40 -6.96 -44.61
N GLN A 1021 14.44 -6.13 -44.42
CA GLN A 1021 15.43 -6.31 -43.36
C GLN A 1021 14.80 -6.19 -41.97
N ARG A 1022 13.94 -5.19 -41.74
CA ARG A 1022 13.22 -5.01 -40.46
C ARG A 1022 12.29 -6.19 -40.17
N THR A 1023 11.58 -6.68 -41.19
CA THR A 1023 10.76 -7.90 -41.09
C THR A 1023 11.61 -9.11 -40.69
N ARG A 1024 12.81 -9.25 -41.28
CA ARG A 1024 13.74 -10.34 -40.93
C ARG A 1024 14.31 -10.20 -39.51
N MET A 1025 14.59 -8.99 -39.03
CA MET A 1025 14.99 -8.74 -37.63
C MET A 1025 13.91 -9.21 -36.65
N GLN A 1026 12.64 -8.88 -36.93
CA GLN A 1026 11.50 -9.37 -36.14
C GLN A 1026 11.37 -10.90 -36.20
N ASN A 1027 11.47 -11.47 -37.40
CA ASN A 1027 11.44 -12.93 -37.59
C ASN A 1027 12.58 -13.63 -36.83
N LEU A 1028 13.78 -13.05 -36.80
CA LEU A 1028 14.91 -13.55 -36.05
C LEU A 1028 14.62 -13.55 -34.54
N ALA A 1029 14.08 -12.45 -34.01
CA ALA A 1029 13.69 -12.37 -32.59
C ALA A 1029 12.65 -13.45 -32.23
N ASN A 1030 11.61 -13.61 -33.05
CA ASN A 1030 10.61 -14.66 -32.87
C ASN A 1030 11.22 -16.08 -32.96
N SER A 1031 12.19 -16.29 -33.84
CA SER A 1031 12.86 -17.59 -33.98
C SER A 1031 13.64 -17.98 -32.74
N VAL A 1032 14.34 -17.03 -32.11
CA VAL A 1032 15.09 -17.27 -30.86
C VAL A 1032 14.15 -17.74 -29.76
N VAL A 1033 12.98 -17.11 -29.62
CA VAL A 1033 11.96 -17.50 -28.65
C VAL A 1033 11.37 -18.87 -28.96
N LEU A 1034 10.93 -19.10 -30.20
CA LEU A 1034 10.21 -20.33 -30.57
C LEU A 1034 11.12 -21.57 -30.59
N LEU A 1035 12.42 -21.43 -30.81
CA LEU A 1035 13.35 -22.56 -30.93
C LEU A 1035 14.19 -22.80 -29.66
N GLY A 1036 14.05 -21.96 -28.63
CA GLY A 1036 14.66 -22.18 -27.31
C GLY A 1036 13.95 -23.26 -26.48
N GLN A 1037 14.63 -23.82 -25.48
CA GLN A 1037 14.07 -24.88 -24.61
C GLN A 1037 13.02 -24.35 -23.62
N GLY A 1038 13.04 -23.06 -23.30
CA GLY A 1038 12.02 -22.42 -22.47
C GLY A 1038 10.62 -22.50 -23.07
N LEU A 1039 9.61 -22.07 -22.31
CA LEU A 1039 8.23 -22.01 -22.81
C LEU A 1039 8.04 -20.72 -23.61
N PRO A 1040 7.78 -20.79 -24.92
CA PRO A 1040 7.67 -19.61 -25.76
C PRO A 1040 6.42 -18.83 -25.42
N PHE A 1041 6.56 -17.51 -25.36
CA PHE A 1041 5.48 -16.57 -25.18
C PHE A 1041 5.59 -15.49 -26.25
N SER A 1042 4.49 -15.22 -26.93
CA SER A 1042 4.42 -14.23 -27.99
C SER A 1042 3.22 -13.32 -27.79
N TYR A 1043 3.44 -12.04 -28.03
CA TYR A 1043 2.37 -11.05 -27.95
C TYR A 1043 1.51 -11.13 -29.21
N ALA A 1044 0.19 -11.03 -29.06
CA ALA A 1044 -0.71 -11.08 -30.20
C ALA A 1044 -0.36 -10.00 -31.20
N GLY A 1045 -0.02 -10.43 -32.42
CA GLY A 1045 0.35 -9.56 -33.52
C GLY A 1045 1.85 -9.53 -33.82
N ASP A 1046 2.71 -10.13 -33.01
CA ASP A 1046 4.15 -10.29 -33.31
C ASP A 1046 4.39 -11.06 -34.63
N GLU A 1047 3.47 -11.95 -34.99
CA GLU A 1047 3.44 -12.70 -36.23
C GLU A 1047 2.94 -11.89 -37.44
N ILE A 1048 2.37 -10.71 -37.23
CA ILE A 1048 1.87 -9.80 -38.28
C ILE A 1048 2.39 -8.37 -38.12
N LEU A 1049 3.59 -8.23 -37.51
CA LEU A 1049 4.30 -6.95 -37.40
C LEU A 1049 3.54 -5.88 -36.60
N ARG A 1050 2.70 -6.25 -35.63
CA ARG A 1050 1.84 -5.31 -34.90
C ARG A 1050 2.62 -4.13 -34.32
N SER A 1051 2.06 -2.94 -34.51
CA SER A 1051 2.50 -1.67 -33.98
C SER A 1051 1.40 -1.06 -33.12
N LYS A 1052 1.79 -0.34 -32.06
CA LYS A 1052 0.92 0.56 -31.31
C LYS A 1052 1.33 2.02 -31.52
N SER A 1053 1.97 2.31 -32.66
CA SER A 1053 2.57 3.62 -32.96
C SER A 1053 3.48 4.13 -31.85
N PHE A 1054 4.36 3.25 -31.35
CA PHE A 1054 5.33 3.50 -30.28
C PHE A 1054 4.75 3.67 -28.88
N ASP A 1055 3.46 3.41 -28.66
CA ASP A 1055 2.91 3.47 -27.30
C ASP A 1055 3.56 2.43 -26.40
N THR A 1056 4.16 2.90 -25.31
CA THR A 1056 4.89 2.08 -24.33
C THR A 1056 4.00 1.54 -23.21
N ASP A 1057 2.85 2.15 -22.99
CA ASP A 1057 1.92 1.77 -21.94
C ASP A 1057 0.51 2.12 -22.40
N SER A 1058 -0.09 1.17 -23.12
CA SER A 1058 -1.32 1.36 -23.89
C SER A 1058 -2.56 0.82 -23.19
N TYR A 1059 -2.48 0.68 -21.86
CA TYR A 1059 -3.56 0.11 -21.03
C TYR A 1059 -4.88 0.83 -21.22
N ASN A 1060 -4.84 2.16 -21.40
CA ASN A 1060 -6.00 3.03 -21.56
C ASN A 1060 -5.87 3.92 -22.82
N SER A 1061 -5.32 3.35 -23.90
CA SER A 1061 -5.12 4.03 -25.20
C SER A 1061 -6.18 3.65 -26.25
N GLY A 1062 -7.29 3.04 -25.83
CA GLY A 1062 -8.44 2.75 -26.68
C GLY A 1062 -8.18 1.71 -27.79
N ASP A 1063 -9.24 1.43 -28.56
CA ASP A 1063 -9.18 0.55 -29.73
C ASP A 1063 -8.22 1.08 -30.81
N TRP A 1064 -8.05 2.39 -30.90
CA TRP A 1064 -7.28 3.05 -31.96
C TRP A 1064 -5.82 2.63 -31.94
N PHE A 1065 -5.12 2.80 -30.82
CA PHE A 1065 -3.70 2.43 -30.71
C PHE A 1065 -3.50 0.93 -30.53
N ASN A 1066 -4.48 0.20 -29.97
CA ASN A 1066 -4.36 -1.24 -29.72
C ASN A 1066 -4.88 -2.14 -30.85
N THR A 1067 -5.30 -1.58 -31.99
CA THR A 1067 -5.91 -2.35 -33.09
C THR A 1067 -5.08 -3.57 -33.52
N LEU A 1068 -5.73 -4.73 -33.61
CA LEU A 1068 -5.27 -5.91 -34.34
C LEU A 1068 -6.06 -6.07 -35.63
N ASP A 1069 -5.37 -6.15 -36.77
CA ASP A 1069 -5.99 -6.32 -38.09
C ASP A 1069 -5.64 -7.68 -38.70
N PHE A 1070 -6.53 -8.65 -38.52
CA PHE A 1070 -6.37 -10.00 -39.05
C PHE A 1070 -6.57 -10.09 -40.58
N THR A 1071 -7.05 -9.03 -41.25
CA THR A 1071 -7.06 -8.97 -42.72
C THR A 1071 -5.64 -8.80 -43.28
N ARG A 1072 -4.69 -8.36 -42.45
CA ARG A 1072 -3.29 -8.06 -42.78
C ARG A 1072 -3.12 -6.88 -43.75
N ALA A 1073 -4.12 -5.99 -43.83
CA ALA A 1073 -4.06 -4.77 -44.62
C ALA A 1073 -3.27 -3.65 -43.90
N SER A 1074 -3.23 -3.68 -42.57
CA SER A 1074 -2.47 -2.77 -41.72
C SER A 1074 -1.85 -3.52 -40.54
N ASN A 1075 -0.77 -2.98 -39.98
CA ASN A 1075 -0.18 -3.47 -38.75
C ASN A 1075 -0.40 -2.53 -37.54
N GLY A 1076 -1.06 -1.38 -37.74
CA GLY A 1076 -1.27 -0.37 -36.69
C GLY A 1076 -0.25 0.77 -36.63
N PHE A 1077 0.77 0.78 -37.48
CA PHE A 1077 1.79 1.84 -37.51
C PHE A 1077 1.26 3.13 -38.15
N GLY A 1078 1.71 4.28 -37.63
CA GLY A 1078 1.35 5.61 -38.18
C GLY A 1078 -0.05 6.07 -37.78
N LYS A 1079 -0.47 5.79 -36.53
CA LYS A 1079 -1.78 6.15 -35.98
C LYS A 1079 -1.77 7.44 -35.14
N GLY A 1080 -0.78 8.31 -35.36
CA GLY A 1080 -0.56 9.48 -34.53
C GLY A 1080 0.47 9.20 -33.44
N LEU A 1081 0.91 10.27 -32.77
CA LEU A 1081 1.74 10.15 -31.58
C LEU A 1081 0.96 9.45 -30.47
N PRO A 1082 1.60 8.54 -29.70
CA PRO A 1082 0.95 7.81 -28.63
C PRO A 1082 0.65 8.72 -27.42
N SER A 1083 -0.08 8.20 -26.44
CA SER A 1083 -0.55 8.95 -25.25
C SER A 1083 0.53 9.85 -24.64
N ALA A 1084 0.20 11.13 -24.47
CA ALA A 1084 1.12 12.12 -23.90
C ALA A 1084 1.59 11.74 -22.48
N GLU A 1085 0.68 11.18 -21.67
CA GLU A 1085 0.92 10.82 -20.27
C GLU A 1085 2.17 9.93 -20.09
N LYS A 1086 2.38 9.01 -21.02
CA LYS A 1086 3.44 7.98 -20.93
C LYS A 1086 4.58 8.22 -21.93
N ASN A 1087 4.33 8.99 -22.99
CA ASN A 1087 5.22 9.00 -24.16
C ASN A 1087 5.66 10.40 -24.61
N ALA A 1088 5.15 11.49 -24.04
CA ALA A 1088 5.46 12.85 -24.53
C ALA A 1088 6.97 13.15 -24.53
N ALA A 1089 7.71 12.65 -23.54
CA ALA A 1089 9.17 12.80 -23.46
C ALA A 1089 9.93 12.19 -24.66
N ASN A 1090 9.31 11.25 -25.38
CA ASN A 1090 9.90 10.58 -26.53
C ASN A 1090 9.31 11.05 -27.88
N TRP A 1091 8.39 12.01 -27.89
CA TRP A 1091 7.72 12.43 -29.13
C TRP A 1091 8.66 13.04 -30.15
N ASP A 1092 9.75 13.71 -29.74
CA ASP A 1092 10.74 14.23 -30.68
C ASP A 1092 11.44 13.10 -31.46
N LEU A 1093 11.60 11.93 -30.84
CA LEU A 1093 12.09 10.72 -31.50
C LEU A 1093 11.00 10.09 -32.39
N TYR A 1094 9.75 10.03 -31.92
CA TYR A 1094 8.67 9.31 -32.61
C TYR A 1094 8.10 10.08 -33.81
N ARG A 1095 7.95 11.39 -33.71
CA ARG A 1095 7.31 12.24 -34.72
C ARG A 1095 7.94 12.13 -36.11
N PRO A 1096 9.27 12.18 -36.30
CA PRO A 1096 9.87 11.99 -37.62
C PRO A 1096 9.69 10.56 -38.15
N LEU A 1097 9.70 9.54 -37.28
CA LEU A 1097 9.50 8.15 -37.67
C LEU A 1097 8.07 7.89 -38.13
N LEU A 1098 7.07 8.35 -37.37
CA LEU A 1098 5.66 8.21 -37.70
C LEU A 1098 5.29 8.96 -38.99
N GLY A 1099 5.99 10.05 -39.30
CA GLY A 1099 5.79 10.82 -40.54
C GLY A 1099 6.35 10.13 -41.78
N ASN A 1100 7.21 9.12 -41.62
CA ASN A 1100 7.86 8.43 -42.71
C ASN A 1100 7.04 7.23 -43.20
N THR A 1101 6.30 7.41 -44.29
CA THR A 1101 5.44 6.37 -44.87
C THR A 1101 6.21 5.15 -45.36
N ALA A 1102 7.51 5.27 -45.66
CA ALA A 1102 8.36 4.14 -46.06
C ALA A 1102 8.63 3.15 -44.92
N LEU A 1103 8.37 3.54 -43.66
CA LEU A 1103 8.47 2.65 -42.51
C LEU A 1103 7.22 1.79 -42.32
N LYS A 1104 6.09 2.10 -42.97
CA LYS A 1104 4.88 1.26 -42.86
C LYS A 1104 5.07 -0.05 -43.64
N PRO A 1105 4.84 -1.24 -43.04
CA PRO A 1105 5.04 -2.49 -43.75
C PRO A 1105 3.87 -2.74 -44.72
N GLY A 1106 4.16 -3.35 -45.87
CA GLY A 1106 3.16 -3.77 -46.83
C GLY A 1106 2.60 -5.17 -46.53
N ALA A 1107 1.60 -5.59 -47.31
CA ALA A 1107 1.00 -6.91 -47.19
C ALA A 1107 2.00 -8.06 -47.42
N ALA A 1108 3.05 -7.83 -48.23
CA ALA A 1108 4.11 -8.80 -48.45
C ALA A 1108 4.93 -9.02 -47.16
N GLU A 1109 5.36 -7.95 -46.49
CA GLU A 1109 6.10 -8.03 -45.23
C GLU A 1109 5.26 -8.69 -44.13
N ILE A 1110 4.01 -8.25 -43.94
CA ILE A 1110 3.10 -8.82 -42.94
C ILE A 1110 2.83 -10.30 -43.22
N GLY A 1111 2.55 -10.65 -44.48
CA GLY A 1111 2.36 -12.05 -44.89
C GLY A 1111 3.60 -12.91 -44.66
N ARG A 1112 4.79 -12.38 -44.96
CA ARG A 1112 6.06 -13.09 -44.75
C ARG A 1112 6.40 -13.29 -43.27
N ALA A 1113 6.07 -12.34 -42.40
CA ALA A 1113 6.20 -12.50 -40.94
C ALA A 1113 5.29 -13.63 -40.43
N PHE A 1114 4.05 -13.69 -40.92
CA PHE A 1114 3.08 -14.70 -40.51
C PHE A 1114 3.47 -16.10 -40.95
N ASP A 1115 3.92 -16.24 -42.19
CA ASP A 1115 4.42 -17.51 -42.72
C ASP A 1115 5.64 -17.99 -41.93
N HIS A 1116 6.61 -17.11 -41.67
CA HIS A 1116 7.81 -17.42 -40.89
C HIS A 1116 7.46 -17.91 -39.48
N TYR A 1117 6.57 -17.21 -38.77
CA TYR A 1117 6.15 -17.59 -37.41
C TYR A 1117 5.52 -19.00 -37.39
N ARG A 1118 4.65 -19.30 -38.35
CA ARG A 1118 4.04 -20.65 -38.50
C ARG A 1118 5.05 -21.71 -38.88
N GLU A 1119 6.03 -21.39 -39.72
CA GLU A 1119 7.14 -22.28 -40.05
C GLU A 1119 7.96 -22.61 -38.79
N MET A 1120 8.30 -21.62 -37.97
CA MET A 1120 9.03 -21.82 -36.71
C MET A 1120 8.24 -22.66 -35.70
N LEU A 1121 6.92 -22.45 -35.59
CA LEU A 1121 6.06 -23.34 -34.79
C LEU A 1121 6.14 -24.79 -35.29
N ARG A 1122 5.96 -25.01 -36.60
CA ARG A 1122 6.04 -26.37 -37.17
C ARG A 1122 7.40 -27.02 -36.95
N VAL A 1123 8.48 -26.24 -37.01
CA VAL A 1123 9.84 -26.71 -36.67
C VAL A 1123 9.94 -27.09 -35.19
N ARG A 1124 9.48 -26.24 -34.26
CA ARG A 1124 9.48 -26.53 -32.82
C ARG A 1124 8.74 -27.83 -32.50
N TYR A 1125 7.60 -28.05 -33.14
CA TYR A 1125 6.75 -29.21 -32.87
C TYR A 1125 7.09 -30.46 -33.72
N SER A 1126 8.04 -30.37 -34.67
CA SER A 1126 8.49 -31.52 -35.44
C SER A 1126 9.36 -32.51 -34.64
N SER A 1127 9.92 -32.07 -33.51
CA SER A 1127 10.81 -32.87 -32.67
C SER A 1127 10.75 -32.44 -31.20
N THR A 1128 10.84 -33.39 -30.27
CA THR A 1128 11.01 -33.10 -28.84
C THR A 1128 12.40 -32.59 -28.47
N LEU A 1129 13.37 -32.55 -29.40
CA LEU A 1129 14.68 -31.95 -29.13
C LEU A 1129 14.60 -30.45 -28.84
N PHE A 1130 13.58 -29.76 -29.34
CA PHE A 1130 13.31 -28.35 -29.01
C PHE A 1130 12.58 -28.14 -27.67
N ARG A 1131 12.14 -29.24 -27.03
CA ARG A 1131 11.19 -29.23 -25.91
C ARG A 1131 11.57 -30.29 -24.88
N MET A 1132 12.84 -30.31 -24.48
CA MET A 1132 13.31 -31.22 -23.45
C MET A 1132 12.71 -30.84 -22.09
N ASP A 1133 12.29 -31.82 -21.29
CA ASP A 1133 11.52 -31.57 -20.06
C ASP A 1133 12.39 -31.16 -18.87
N THR A 1134 13.66 -31.58 -18.88
CA THR A 1134 14.54 -31.51 -17.71
C THR A 1134 15.86 -30.85 -18.03
N ALA A 1135 16.47 -30.20 -17.03
CA ALA A 1135 17.81 -29.65 -17.15
C ALA A 1135 18.87 -30.71 -17.52
N ALA A 1136 18.69 -31.96 -17.06
CA ALA A 1136 19.59 -33.06 -17.42
C ALA A 1136 19.53 -33.39 -18.91
N GLN A 1137 18.34 -33.45 -19.50
CA GLN A 1137 18.19 -33.64 -20.94
C GLN A 1137 18.80 -32.48 -21.71
N VAL A 1138 18.55 -31.23 -21.30
CA VAL A 1138 19.16 -30.04 -21.94
C VAL A 1138 20.68 -30.09 -21.83
N GLY A 1139 21.24 -30.39 -20.66
CA GLY A 1139 22.69 -30.46 -20.45
C GLY A 1139 23.40 -31.57 -21.25
N GLN A 1140 22.70 -32.66 -21.57
CA GLN A 1140 23.24 -33.75 -22.39
C GLN A 1140 23.02 -33.52 -23.89
N GLY A 1141 21.87 -32.94 -24.24
CA GLY A 1141 21.39 -32.85 -25.62
C GLY A 1141 21.68 -31.52 -26.31
N LEU A 1142 21.91 -30.43 -25.58
CA LEU A 1142 22.13 -29.10 -26.14
C LEU A 1142 23.60 -28.70 -25.99
N THR A 1143 24.19 -28.22 -27.08
CA THR A 1143 25.54 -27.61 -27.11
C THR A 1143 25.53 -26.38 -28.02
N PHE A 1144 26.45 -25.44 -27.79
CA PHE A 1144 26.61 -24.26 -28.64
C PHE A 1144 27.89 -24.38 -29.46
N LEU A 1145 27.78 -24.03 -30.74
CA LEU A 1145 28.90 -23.79 -31.66
C LEU A 1145 29.11 -22.28 -31.78
N ASN A 1146 30.21 -21.85 -32.40
CA ASN A 1146 30.56 -20.44 -32.53
C ASN A 1146 30.57 -19.70 -31.18
N VAL A 1147 31.48 -20.09 -30.29
CA VAL A 1147 31.62 -19.56 -28.91
C VAL A 1147 33.05 -19.06 -28.65
N GLY A 1148 33.28 -18.40 -27.51
CA GLY A 1148 34.60 -17.89 -27.14
C GLY A 1148 34.96 -16.56 -27.81
N PRO A 1149 36.21 -16.08 -27.63
CA PRO A 1149 36.63 -14.74 -28.07
C PRO A 1149 36.71 -14.60 -29.59
N ASN A 1150 36.86 -15.72 -30.30
CA ASN A 1150 36.98 -15.77 -31.77
C ASN A 1150 35.66 -16.08 -32.48
N GLN A 1151 34.55 -16.11 -31.75
CA GLN A 1151 33.23 -16.33 -32.37
C GLN A 1151 32.94 -15.26 -33.42
N THR A 1152 32.27 -15.64 -34.51
CA THR A 1152 31.67 -14.73 -35.47
C THR A 1152 30.56 -13.93 -34.78
N PRO A 1153 30.70 -12.60 -34.62
CA PRO A 1153 29.67 -11.79 -33.96
C PRO A 1153 28.33 -11.83 -34.70
N GLY A 1154 27.23 -11.69 -33.96
CA GLY A 1154 25.86 -11.74 -34.52
C GLY A 1154 25.43 -13.12 -35.00
N VAL A 1155 26.18 -14.18 -34.70
CA VAL A 1155 25.82 -15.54 -35.08
C VAL A 1155 25.77 -16.45 -33.87
N ILE A 1156 24.63 -17.12 -33.66
CA ILE A 1156 24.47 -18.15 -32.63
C ILE A 1156 24.15 -19.46 -33.32
N ALA A 1157 24.91 -20.51 -33.00
CA ALA A 1157 24.68 -21.85 -33.50
C ALA A 1157 24.41 -22.81 -32.35
N MET A 1158 23.22 -23.39 -32.34
CA MET A 1158 22.75 -24.33 -31.31
C MET A 1158 22.64 -25.73 -31.93
N LYS A 1159 23.32 -26.71 -31.34
CA LYS A 1159 23.26 -28.11 -31.74
C LYS A 1159 22.48 -28.90 -30.68
N LEU A 1160 21.41 -29.55 -31.12
CA LEU A 1160 20.57 -30.43 -30.33
C LEU A 1160 20.81 -31.87 -30.76
N SER A 1161 20.88 -32.81 -29.82
CA SER A 1161 21.14 -34.22 -30.07
C SER A 1161 20.32 -35.10 -29.13
N GLY A 1162 19.86 -36.24 -29.64
CA GLY A 1162 19.13 -37.21 -28.82
C GLY A 1162 18.71 -38.44 -29.61
N ALA A 1163 18.06 -39.38 -28.94
CA ALA A 1163 17.60 -40.62 -29.56
C ALA A 1163 16.41 -40.37 -30.49
N VAL A 1164 16.41 -41.03 -31.64
CA VAL A 1164 15.26 -41.07 -32.56
C VAL A 1164 14.15 -41.90 -31.92
N ASN A 1165 12.93 -41.39 -31.92
CA ASN A 1165 11.74 -42.05 -31.38
C ASN A 1165 10.45 -41.47 -32.03
N ALA A 1166 9.28 -41.93 -31.59
CA ALA A 1166 7.99 -41.53 -32.16
C ALA A 1166 7.73 -40.01 -32.13
N THR A 1167 8.29 -39.27 -31.17
CA THR A 1167 8.12 -37.82 -31.02
C THR A 1167 9.37 -37.02 -31.43
N ASN A 1168 10.43 -37.70 -31.86
CA ASN A 1168 11.67 -37.09 -32.35
C ASN A 1168 12.22 -37.89 -33.55
N PRO A 1169 12.01 -37.43 -34.79
CA PRO A 1169 12.49 -38.12 -35.99
C PRO A 1169 13.97 -37.86 -36.33
N TYR A 1170 14.69 -37.05 -35.53
CA TYR A 1170 16.05 -36.60 -35.86
C TYR A 1170 17.05 -37.00 -34.77
N ARG A 1171 18.22 -37.51 -35.17
CA ARG A 1171 19.32 -37.74 -34.24
C ARG A 1171 20.00 -36.44 -33.82
N THR A 1172 20.13 -35.51 -34.77
CA THR A 1172 20.76 -34.21 -34.55
C THR A 1172 19.98 -33.09 -35.24
N VAL A 1173 19.89 -31.94 -34.59
CA VAL A 1173 19.38 -30.69 -35.16
C VAL A 1173 20.43 -29.61 -34.95
N VAL A 1174 20.70 -28.81 -35.98
CA VAL A 1174 21.57 -27.63 -35.89
C VAL A 1174 20.77 -26.41 -36.28
N VAL A 1175 20.63 -25.47 -35.35
CA VAL A 1175 19.97 -24.18 -35.58
C VAL A 1175 21.03 -23.12 -35.66
N VAL A 1176 20.98 -22.29 -36.70
CA VAL A 1176 21.87 -21.13 -36.85
C VAL A 1176 21.01 -19.88 -36.97
N PHE A 1177 21.20 -18.98 -36.02
CA PHE A 1177 20.62 -17.64 -35.99
C PHE A 1177 21.67 -16.67 -36.53
N ASN A 1178 21.52 -16.20 -37.76
CA ASN A 1178 22.42 -15.20 -38.35
C ASN A 1178 21.76 -13.81 -38.30
N ALA A 1179 22.22 -12.96 -37.39
CA ALA A 1179 21.79 -11.56 -37.23
C ALA A 1179 22.58 -10.57 -38.10
N SER A 1180 23.63 -11.03 -38.79
CA SER A 1180 24.43 -10.16 -39.65
C SER A 1180 23.73 -9.85 -40.97
N ASP A 1181 24.17 -8.79 -41.63
CA ASP A 1181 23.74 -8.41 -42.97
C ASP A 1181 24.47 -9.17 -44.08
N GLN A 1182 25.34 -10.12 -43.72
CA GLN A 1182 26.10 -10.98 -44.64
C GLN A 1182 25.70 -12.44 -44.52
N SER A 1183 25.96 -13.21 -45.59
CA SER A 1183 25.94 -14.67 -45.52
C SER A 1183 27.11 -15.17 -44.68
N VAL A 1184 26.86 -16.13 -43.79
CA VAL A 1184 27.88 -16.71 -42.91
C VAL A 1184 28.04 -18.20 -43.22
N THR A 1185 29.29 -18.66 -43.32
CA THR A 1185 29.62 -20.08 -43.33
C THR A 1185 30.32 -20.44 -42.03
N LEU A 1186 29.68 -21.27 -41.21
CA LEU A 1186 30.25 -21.82 -40.00
C LEU A 1186 30.89 -23.17 -40.32
N GLN A 1187 32.15 -23.32 -39.98
CA GLN A 1187 32.88 -24.58 -40.09
C GLN A 1187 33.26 -25.05 -38.69
N ASP A 1188 32.87 -26.28 -38.34
CA ASP A 1188 33.11 -26.84 -37.01
C ASP A 1188 33.28 -28.35 -37.09
N ALA A 1189 34.28 -28.91 -36.40
CA ALA A 1189 34.54 -30.34 -36.40
C ALA A 1189 33.35 -31.15 -35.88
N ALA A 1190 32.55 -30.59 -34.96
CA ALA A 1190 31.35 -31.21 -34.41
C ALA A 1190 30.22 -31.41 -35.44
N LEU A 1191 30.33 -30.80 -36.63
CA LEU A 1191 29.39 -30.98 -37.74
C LEU A 1191 29.78 -32.14 -38.67
N SER A 1192 31.01 -32.65 -38.58
CA SER A 1192 31.49 -33.72 -39.44
C SER A 1192 30.71 -35.02 -39.24
N GLY A 1193 30.36 -35.70 -40.34
CA GLY A 1193 29.66 -36.99 -40.31
C GLY A 1193 28.19 -36.93 -39.87
N LEU A 1194 27.62 -35.75 -39.66
CA LEU A 1194 26.22 -35.58 -39.24
C LEU A 1194 25.20 -35.70 -40.37
N ASN A 1195 25.63 -35.70 -41.64
CA ASN A 1195 24.78 -35.80 -42.83
C ASN A 1195 23.57 -34.84 -42.79
N LEU A 1196 23.85 -33.56 -42.52
CA LEU A 1196 22.84 -32.54 -42.33
C LEU A 1196 22.16 -32.15 -43.65
N SER A 1197 20.85 -31.94 -43.59
CA SER A 1197 20.04 -31.33 -44.65
C SER A 1197 19.18 -30.19 -44.08
N LEU A 1198 18.80 -29.22 -44.90
CA LEU A 1198 17.86 -28.17 -44.48
C LEU A 1198 16.55 -28.81 -44.01
N HIS A 1199 16.01 -28.36 -42.88
CA HIS A 1199 14.78 -28.91 -42.30
C HIS A 1199 13.64 -28.87 -43.34
N PRO A 1200 12.83 -29.93 -43.50
CA PRO A 1200 11.82 -30.02 -44.56
C PRO A 1200 10.87 -28.83 -44.64
N VAL A 1201 10.44 -28.29 -43.49
CA VAL A 1201 9.61 -27.06 -43.43
C VAL A 1201 10.29 -25.87 -44.10
N LEU A 1202 11.61 -25.68 -43.89
CA LEU A 1202 12.37 -24.58 -44.48
C LEU A 1202 12.72 -24.83 -45.94
N ALA A 1203 12.98 -26.07 -46.33
CA ALA A 1203 13.13 -26.45 -47.73
C ALA A 1203 11.85 -26.19 -48.54
N ALA A 1204 10.68 -26.31 -47.90
CA ALA A 1204 9.37 -26.03 -48.47
C ALA A 1204 8.88 -24.58 -48.25
N SER A 1205 9.66 -23.73 -47.56
CA SER A 1205 9.26 -22.36 -47.17
C SER A 1205 8.85 -21.51 -48.38
N THR A 1206 8.05 -20.47 -48.17
CA THR A 1206 7.85 -19.44 -49.21
C THR A 1206 9.05 -18.48 -49.30
N ASP A 1207 10.01 -18.58 -48.37
CA ASP A 1207 11.23 -17.80 -48.36
C ASP A 1207 12.30 -18.32 -49.31
N ALA A 1208 12.51 -17.62 -50.43
CA ALA A 1208 13.61 -17.92 -51.34
C ALA A 1208 14.99 -17.79 -50.66
N THR A 1209 15.14 -16.87 -49.69
CA THR A 1209 16.41 -16.67 -48.99
C THR A 1209 16.77 -17.87 -48.12
N VAL A 1210 15.91 -18.32 -47.20
CA VAL A 1210 16.23 -19.46 -46.31
C VAL A 1210 16.54 -20.75 -47.09
N LYS A 1211 15.93 -20.96 -48.27
CA LYS A 1211 16.20 -22.11 -49.14
C LYS A 1211 17.62 -22.19 -49.66
N THR A 1212 18.33 -21.08 -49.72
CA THR A 1212 19.75 -21.06 -50.12
C THR A 1212 20.69 -21.53 -49.00
N SER A 1213 20.17 -21.74 -47.79
CA SER A 1213 20.92 -22.32 -46.68
C SER A 1213 21.30 -23.76 -46.99
N LYS A 1214 22.56 -24.13 -46.78
CA LYS A 1214 23.09 -25.46 -47.14
C LYS A 1214 24.09 -25.97 -46.13
N ALA A 1215 24.16 -27.28 -46.00
CA ALA A 1215 25.20 -27.97 -45.25
C ALA A 1215 26.14 -28.70 -46.23
N SER A 1216 27.44 -28.70 -45.96
CA SER A 1216 28.43 -29.41 -46.76
C SER A 1216 29.58 -29.89 -45.88
N GLY A 1217 29.76 -31.21 -45.77
CA GLY A 1217 30.79 -31.82 -44.92
C GLY A 1217 30.65 -31.40 -43.46
N ASN A 1218 31.60 -30.61 -42.97
CA ASN A 1218 31.65 -30.05 -41.62
C ASN A 1218 31.27 -28.55 -41.55
N SER A 1219 30.54 -28.05 -42.54
CA SER A 1219 30.15 -26.64 -42.63
C SER A 1219 28.66 -26.45 -42.90
N VAL A 1220 28.13 -25.33 -42.42
CA VAL A 1220 26.78 -24.83 -42.73
C VAL A 1220 26.85 -23.38 -43.19
N THR A 1221 26.17 -23.05 -44.29
CA THR A 1221 26.07 -21.69 -44.83
C THR A 1221 24.65 -21.17 -44.63
N VAL A 1222 24.52 -19.98 -44.07
CA VAL A 1222 23.24 -19.33 -43.75
C VAL A 1222 23.25 -17.87 -44.22
N PRO A 1223 22.27 -17.44 -45.03
CA PRO A 1223 22.18 -16.06 -45.52
C PRO A 1223 22.03 -15.02 -44.41
N ALA A 1224 22.19 -13.76 -44.78
CA ALA A 1224 21.96 -12.60 -43.92
C ALA A 1224 20.57 -12.62 -43.26
N LEU A 1225 20.48 -12.12 -42.03
CA LEU A 1225 19.23 -11.94 -41.25
C LEU A 1225 18.29 -13.16 -41.36
N THR A 1226 18.82 -14.35 -41.15
CA THR A 1226 18.12 -15.61 -41.40
C THR A 1226 18.33 -16.59 -40.25
N THR A 1227 17.24 -17.25 -39.84
CA THR A 1227 17.33 -18.47 -39.02
C THR A 1227 17.21 -19.68 -39.92
N ALA A 1228 18.20 -20.56 -39.90
CA ALA A 1228 18.17 -21.83 -40.61
C ALA A 1228 18.26 -23.01 -39.64
N VAL A 1229 17.51 -24.06 -39.92
CA VAL A 1229 17.49 -25.30 -39.14
C VAL A 1229 17.88 -26.44 -40.05
N PHE A 1230 18.90 -27.20 -39.66
CA PHE A 1230 19.38 -28.38 -40.35
C PHE A 1230 19.13 -29.61 -39.49
N VAL A 1231 18.81 -30.73 -40.13
CA VAL A 1231 18.50 -32.00 -39.47
C VAL A 1231 19.37 -33.12 -40.03
N GLY A 1232 19.86 -33.98 -39.14
CA GLY A 1232 20.53 -35.23 -39.44
C GLY A 1232 19.71 -36.39 -38.89
N LYS A 1233 19.45 -37.40 -39.73
CA LYS A 1233 18.69 -38.59 -39.37
C LYS A 1233 19.56 -39.65 -38.71
#